data_AF-A0A1G8P736-F1
#
_entry.id   AF-A0A1G8P736-F1
#
_cell.length_a   1.000
_cell.length_b   1.000
_cell.length_c   1.000
_cell.angle_alpha   90.00
_cell.angle_beta   90.00
_cell.angle_gamma   90.00
#
_symmetry.space_group_name_H-M   'P 1'
#
loop_
_entity.id
_entity.type
_entity.pdbx_description
1 polymer ?
#
loop_
_entity_poly.entity_id
_entity_poly.type
_entity_poly.pdbx_seq_one_letter_code
_entity_poly.pdbx_strand_id
1 'polypeptide(L)'
;MGQSKSVRTEVLVVGGGTAGCMAAIAAAEEGAKVILIENDTALGGVATRGGIHRYYYGSPGGLQEEIDRRTAEAAAIFGGKTKGFHPDAKRVVLAALCREKGIEVYLNSVVYEVIKEAENVAGVRVLTPDGQLEIHAQVTIDSTGNAHLVRMAGGRLRYGRGLDGVYHNYSFIPRRVLDGEIGYDNLDAGWVDPYDPWDVSRAFIRGREWVREGYAQGAHYFAVSSMLGVREGGLIEGDATITLEDYIEDRPSPEVICRSYSHLDNHGFDTGNESEFSQLWIAVMGLFVKGLWCDIPYGALLPAGIGNLLVAGRALSVDRDVGMGVRMQKDMHKVGEAAGVAAAMSIRYGFSPRELDRSGLQKRLVERGVLETEELQRTHGRNLRFKRGGLAGVELRRENAASHAEQLAYYFGTDERWKAVWLLGSSAEAAQDRQVAVLLESKLYEGTPEARFCAAITLAMLGREEAIPYLLERITAKDMNKLSNHPKCVPFWIASFVLLRMLKSTAGVSQAAAAFKEQPGAVHSTYLLDYLSAVCPMLSAGERAEAAGAVEAWLSSSELGMDYQMHGDRPESLGWSLELRAAALLAKLTGEQGWGIGGAAGAAADPRGYVRNAVARLLPWSETGMPVKEGAVPLLGEFDIAVIGAGTAEVIGAAALGRQGRKVVLIADGSALMTEVTRSRVTYFKGLDESAGGVAYELIDLLRQEGAWNGEQLEPVLVQLAADRLLQNAGVSVLYEARCLEEKKAVGRSLIEVAYKNGKGLVAAGRIIGQADRAGVKGQAVPGTLTAVLISSGSFGETAECSWMEWNHGGKRLSLRLRPGYYPEEAYLDVRWPLEFAELAGTGELLMLPAVEKLRNLGVISDGAALAYIADEPWPEGLSDRLEAAGGEKAERLWITLQIAAGLNAAAPERLDWQK
;
A
#
# COMPACT_ATOMS: atom_id res chain seq x y z
N MET A 1 -30.24 8.18 -12.57
CA MET A 1 -29.16 9.16 -12.34
C MET A 1 -29.42 9.80 -10.99
N GLY A 2 -28.68 9.41 -9.94
CA GLY A 2 -28.85 9.99 -8.60
C GLY A 2 -28.14 11.35 -8.53
N GLN A 3 -28.82 12.38 -8.04
CA GLN A 3 -28.17 13.67 -7.75
C GLN A 3 -27.03 13.44 -6.75
N SER A 4 -25.82 13.94 -7.05
CA SER A 4 -24.71 13.93 -6.10
C SER A 4 -25.10 14.75 -4.87
N LYS A 5 -25.03 14.13 -3.69
CA LYS A 5 -25.23 14.84 -2.42
C LYS A 5 -23.99 15.69 -2.15
N SER A 6 -24.16 16.86 -1.55
CA SER A 6 -23.07 17.75 -1.16
C SER A 6 -23.16 18.08 0.32
N VAL A 7 -22.01 18.05 1.02
CA VAL A 7 -21.89 18.39 2.44
C VAL A 7 -20.74 19.38 2.66
N ARG A 8 -20.81 20.12 3.78
CA ARG A 8 -19.82 21.14 4.15
C ARG A 8 -19.25 20.89 5.54
N THR A 9 -17.94 21.07 5.66
CA THR A 9 -17.18 21.01 6.91
C THR A 9 -16.19 22.18 7.01
N GLU A 10 -15.65 22.41 8.20
CA GLU A 10 -14.58 23.39 8.39
C GLU A 10 -13.25 22.74 8.05
N VAL A 11 -12.93 21.63 8.72
CA VAL A 11 -11.75 20.80 8.45
C VAL A 11 -12.19 19.49 7.80
N LEU A 12 -11.54 19.15 6.68
CA LEU A 12 -11.64 17.83 6.06
C LEU A 12 -10.31 17.10 6.23
N VAL A 13 -10.34 15.89 6.76
CA VAL A 13 -9.17 15.01 6.85
C VAL A 13 -9.36 13.81 5.93
N VAL A 14 -8.41 13.58 5.03
CA VAL A 14 -8.45 12.44 4.08
C VAL A 14 -7.36 11.44 4.42
N GLY A 15 -7.78 10.27 4.90
CA GLY A 15 -6.94 9.18 5.39
C GLY A 15 -6.94 9.11 6.92
N GLY A 16 -7.73 8.21 7.50
CA GLY A 16 -7.81 7.90 8.93
C GLY A 16 -6.68 6.99 9.42
N GLY A 17 -5.47 7.19 8.89
CA GLY A 17 -4.27 6.47 9.30
C GLY A 17 -3.66 6.99 10.60
N THR A 18 -2.36 6.70 10.78
CA THR A 18 -1.55 7.12 11.95
C THR A 18 -1.62 8.63 12.21
N ALA A 19 -1.37 9.47 11.19
CA ALA A 19 -1.41 10.93 11.36
C ALA A 19 -2.84 11.47 11.32
N GLY A 20 -3.68 10.98 10.39
CA GLY A 20 -5.00 11.56 10.17
C GLY A 20 -5.98 11.42 11.32
N CYS A 21 -5.93 10.31 12.08
CA CYS A 21 -6.73 10.20 13.30
C CYS A 21 -6.38 11.31 14.31
N MET A 22 -5.09 11.59 14.48
CA MET A 22 -4.60 12.63 15.38
C MET A 22 -5.01 14.02 14.90
N ALA A 23 -4.89 14.26 13.59
CA ALA A 23 -5.29 15.52 12.97
C ALA A 23 -6.79 15.79 13.16
N ALA A 24 -7.64 14.80 12.93
CA ALA A 24 -9.08 14.94 13.08
C ALA A 24 -9.47 15.18 14.55
N ILE A 25 -8.94 14.40 15.49
CA ILE A 25 -9.22 14.55 16.92
C ILE A 25 -8.72 15.90 17.43
N ALA A 26 -7.50 16.30 17.09
CA ALA A 26 -6.92 17.55 17.53
C ALA A 26 -7.69 18.76 16.97
N ALA A 27 -8.08 18.74 15.69
CA ALA A 27 -8.89 19.79 15.09
C ALA A 27 -10.26 19.93 15.79
N ALA A 28 -10.91 18.82 16.11
CA ALA A 28 -12.19 18.81 16.84
C ALA A 28 -12.03 19.28 18.29
N GLU A 29 -10.93 18.97 18.96
CA GLU A 29 -10.61 19.50 20.30
C GLU A 29 -10.34 21.01 20.31
N GLU A 30 -9.85 21.54 19.19
CA GLU A 30 -9.78 22.98 18.92
C GLU A 30 -11.13 23.54 18.42
N GLY A 31 -12.22 22.77 18.49
CA GLY A 31 -13.58 23.24 18.25
C GLY A 31 -13.99 23.36 16.80
N ALA A 32 -13.19 22.86 15.85
CA ALA A 32 -13.59 22.83 14.44
C ALA A 32 -14.62 21.72 14.17
N LYS A 33 -15.53 21.95 13.22
CA LYS A 33 -16.35 20.90 12.62
C LYS A 33 -15.48 20.07 11.68
N VAL A 34 -15.43 18.76 11.93
CA VAL A 34 -14.52 17.85 11.21
C VAL A 34 -15.28 16.74 10.48
N ILE A 35 -14.92 16.52 9.22
CA ILE A 35 -15.19 15.27 8.49
C ILE A 35 -13.88 14.52 8.29
N LEU A 36 -13.87 13.22 8.62
CA LEU A 36 -12.75 12.31 8.39
C LEU A 36 -13.16 11.22 7.38
N ILE A 37 -12.42 11.11 6.27
CA ILE A 37 -12.61 10.07 5.25
C ILE A 37 -11.53 9.00 5.40
N GLU A 38 -11.92 7.72 5.41
CA GLU A 38 -11.02 6.57 5.37
C GLU A 38 -11.48 5.59 4.28
N ASN A 39 -10.53 5.16 3.45
CA ASN A 39 -10.79 4.22 2.36
C ASN A 39 -11.12 2.82 2.88
N ASP A 40 -10.63 2.47 4.07
CA ASP A 40 -10.83 1.18 4.71
C ASP A 40 -11.99 1.22 5.72
N THR A 41 -12.33 0.05 6.24
CA THR A 41 -13.36 -0.24 7.23
C THR A 41 -12.99 0.15 8.65
N ALA A 42 -11.78 0.68 8.90
CA ALA A 42 -11.38 1.11 10.23
C ALA A 42 -10.25 2.12 10.26
N LEU A 43 -10.20 2.86 11.38
CA LEU A 43 -9.19 3.87 11.68
C LEU A 43 -7.90 3.26 12.26
N GLY A 44 -6.82 4.03 12.18
CA GLY A 44 -5.50 3.74 12.81
C GLY A 44 -4.42 3.24 11.85
N GLY A 45 -4.74 3.04 10.56
CA GLY A 45 -3.78 2.73 9.51
C GLY A 45 -2.85 1.56 9.83
N VAL A 46 -1.54 1.77 9.76
CA VAL A 46 -0.55 0.68 9.94
C VAL A 46 -0.58 0.05 11.34
N ALA A 47 -1.02 0.79 12.36
CA ALA A 47 -1.11 0.31 13.74
C ALA A 47 -2.22 -0.74 13.93
N THR A 48 -3.32 -0.59 13.17
CA THR A 48 -4.54 -1.41 13.32
C THR A 48 -4.71 -2.34 12.13
N ARG A 49 -4.98 -1.78 10.94
CA ARG A 49 -5.21 -2.53 9.68
C ARG A 49 -3.91 -3.09 9.10
N GLY A 50 -2.82 -2.32 9.19
CA GLY A 50 -1.48 -2.79 8.84
C GLY A 50 -0.91 -3.80 9.83
N GLY A 51 -1.45 -3.93 11.04
CA GLY A 51 -1.02 -4.92 12.01
C GLY A 51 0.34 -4.67 12.68
N ILE A 52 1.01 -3.53 12.44
CA ILE A 52 2.28 -3.16 13.08
C ILE A 52 1.98 -2.55 14.45
N HIS A 53 1.72 -3.41 15.43
CA HIS A 53 1.18 -3.01 16.73
C HIS A 53 2.25 -2.84 17.82
N ARG A 54 3.46 -2.41 17.41
CA ARG A 54 4.57 -2.11 18.30
C ARG A 54 5.33 -0.88 17.79
N TYR A 55 5.65 0.03 18.71
CA TYR A 55 6.56 1.13 18.42
C TYR A 55 8.01 0.65 18.42
N TYR A 56 8.77 1.15 17.44
CA TYR A 56 10.19 0.89 17.34
C TYR A 56 10.99 2.10 17.82
N TYR A 57 10.84 3.22 17.11
CA TYR A 57 11.39 4.53 17.40
C TYR A 57 10.26 5.59 17.45
N GLY A 58 10.65 6.84 17.60
CA GLY A 58 9.80 8.02 17.56
C GLY A 58 9.73 8.77 18.89
N SER A 59 9.40 10.06 18.82
CA SER A 59 9.38 10.94 20.00
C SER A 59 8.08 10.78 20.81
N PRO A 60 8.16 10.80 22.15
CA PRO A 60 6.98 10.71 23.01
C PRO A 60 6.17 12.03 23.01
N GLY A 61 4.96 11.97 23.58
CA GLY A 61 4.14 13.15 23.88
C GLY A 61 2.90 13.32 22.99
N GLY A 62 2.15 14.39 23.27
CA GLY A 62 0.90 14.73 22.63
C GLY A 62 -0.26 13.79 22.96
N LEU A 63 -1.30 13.87 22.15
CA LEU A 63 -2.54 13.09 22.22
C LEU A 63 -2.29 11.56 22.16
N GLN A 64 -1.15 11.13 21.63
CA GLN A 64 -0.83 9.71 21.51
C GLN A 64 -0.75 9.02 22.87
N GLU A 65 -0.28 9.69 23.91
CA GLU A 65 -0.14 9.11 25.25
C GLU A 65 -1.53 8.79 25.86
N GLU A 66 -2.52 9.64 25.62
CA GLU A 66 -3.91 9.38 26.03
C GLU A 66 -4.53 8.21 25.26
N ILE A 67 -4.28 8.12 23.96
CA ILE A 67 -4.77 7.01 23.13
C ILE A 67 -4.15 5.69 23.56
N ASP A 68 -2.85 5.65 23.85
CA ASP A 68 -2.18 4.44 24.31
C ASP A 68 -2.70 4.00 25.69
N ARG A 69 -2.93 4.94 26.61
CA ARG A 69 -3.56 4.65 27.91
C ARG A 69 -4.95 4.03 27.74
N ARG A 70 -5.84 4.65 26.97
CA ARG A 70 -7.18 4.10 26.68
C ARG A 70 -7.12 2.77 25.94
N THR A 71 -6.13 2.59 25.06
CA THR A 71 -5.91 1.33 24.34
C THR A 71 -5.53 0.21 25.30
N ALA A 72 -4.65 0.48 26.28
CA ALA A 72 -4.29 -0.49 27.30
C ALA A 72 -5.48 -0.86 28.20
N GLU A 73 -6.32 0.12 28.56
CA GLU A 73 -7.56 -0.11 29.30
C GLU A 73 -8.57 -0.96 28.51
N ALA A 74 -8.81 -0.61 27.25
CA ALA A 74 -9.71 -1.36 26.37
C ALA A 74 -9.20 -2.77 26.04
N ALA A 75 -7.88 -2.97 25.97
CA ALA A 75 -7.28 -4.28 25.71
C ALA A 75 -7.67 -5.33 26.76
N ALA A 76 -7.96 -4.92 28.01
CA ALA A 76 -8.43 -5.82 29.05
C ALA A 76 -9.79 -6.48 28.71
N ILE A 77 -10.62 -5.83 27.88
CA ILE A 77 -11.92 -6.34 27.44
C ILE A 77 -11.74 -7.39 26.32
N PHE A 78 -10.82 -7.14 25.40
CA PHE A 78 -10.54 -8.05 24.29
C PHE A 78 -9.80 -9.31 24.72
N GLY A 79 -9.06 -9.24 25.84
CA GLY A 79 -8.22 -10.33 26.30
C GLY A 79 -7.03 -10.59 25.36
N GLY A 80 -6.33 -11.71 25.59
CA GLY A 80 -5.14 -12.07 24.81
C GLY A 80 -3.91 -11.23 25.18
N LYS A 81 -2.82 -11.91 25.55
CA LYS A 81 -1.54 -11.22 25.75
C LYS A 81 -1.08 -10.70 24.39
N THR A 82 -0.74 -9.41 24.27
CA THR A 82 -0.30 -8.83 22.99
C THR A 82 1.10 -8.23 23.12
N LYS A 83 1.96 -8.49 22.14
CA LYS A 83 3.29 -7.88 22.09
C LYS A 83 3.19 -6.44 21.57
N GLY A 84 3.25 -5.47 22.46
CA GLY A 84 3.03 -4.05 22.14
C GLY A 84 1.65 -3.61 22.59
N PHE A 85 0.89 -2.96 21.72
CA PHE A 85 -0.50 -2.57 22.01
C PHE A 85 -1.49 -3.49 21.28
N HIS A 86 -2.71 -3.63 21.80
CA HIS A 86 -3.74 -4.45 21.16
C HIS A 86 -4.33 -3.71 19.94
N PRO A 87 -4.19 -4.23 18.70
CA PRO A 87 -4.60 -3.51 17.48
C PRO A 87 -6.12 -3.29 17.41
N ASP A 88 -6.94 -4.28 17.77
CA ASP A 88 -8.39 -4.12 17.75
C ASP A 88 -8.93 -3.22 18.87
N ALA A 89 -8.31 -3.23 20.06
CA ALA A 89 -8.62 -2.27 21.12
C ALA A 89 -8.33 -0.84 20.66
N LYS A 90 -7.16 -0.61 20.02
CA LYS A 90 -6.81 0.71 19.49
C LYS A 90 -7.80 1.20 18.45
N ARG A 91 -8.25 0.31 17.55
CA ARG A 91 -9.32 0.60 16.58
C ARG A 91 -10.59 1.10 17.26
N VAL A 92 -11.05 0.42 18.31
CA VAL A 92 -12.26 0.81 19.05
C VAL A 92 -12.07 2.14 19.77
N VAL A 93 -10.91 2.36 20.39
CA VAL A 93 -10.59 3.62 21.07
C VAL A 93 -10.60 4.80 20.10
N LEU A 94 -9.99 4.66 18.91
CA LEU A 94 -9.98 5.72 17.90
C LEU A 94 -11.40 6.04 17.40
N ALA A 95 -12.21 5.02 17.13
CA ALA A 95 -13.61 5.21 16.73
C ALA A 95 -14.46 5.87 17.83
N ALA A 96 -14.27 5.45 19.08
CA ALA A 96 -14.94 6.03 20.24
C ALA A 96 -14.58 7.51 20.42
N LEU A 97 -13.29 7.84 20.33
CA LEU A 97 -12.80 9.22 20.40
C LEU A 97 -13.39 10.09 19.29
N CYS A 98 -13.43 9.60 18.04
CA CYS A 98 -14.05 10.34 16.95
C CYS A 98 -15.53 10.66 17.24
N ARG A 99 -16.27 9.67 17.74
CA ARG A 99 -17.67 9.83 18.14
C ARG A 99 -17.84 10.81 19.31
N GLU A 100 -17.03 10.68 20.36
CA GLU A 100 -17.04 11.56 21.54
C GLU A 100 -16.81 13.03 21.18
N LYS A 101 -16.01 13.29 20.14
CA LYS A 101 -15.68 14.63 19.66
C LYS A 101 -16.62 15.14 18.56
N GLY A 102 -17.66 14.37 18.19
CA GLY A 102 -18.60 14.76 17.13
C GLY A 102 -17.99 14.80 15.73
N ILE A 103 -16.93 14.03 15.48
CA ILE A 103 -16.31 13.91 14.16
C ILE A 103 -17.19 13.02 13.28
N GLU A 104 -17.56 13.51 12.11
CA GLU A 104 -18.30 12.74 11.11
C GLU A 104 -17.32 11.88 10.31
N VAL A 105 -17.43 10.55 10.41
CA VAL A 105 -16.47 9.61 9.82
C VAL A 105 -17.10 8.85 8.65
N TYR A 106 -16.50 8.95 7.48
CA TYR A 106 -16.83 8.17 6.30
C TYR A 106 -15.81 7.04 6.14
N LEU A 107 -16.14 5.85 6.65
CA LEU A 107 -15.36 4.63 6.42
C LEU A 107 -15.68 4.04 5.05
N ASN A 108 -14.81 3.15 4.58
CA ASN A 108 -14.97 2.46 3.30
C ASN A 108 -15.29 3.46 2.19
N SER A 109 -14.55 4.56 2.09
CA SER A 109 -14.85 5.71 1.21
C SER A 109 -13.60 6.21 0.48
N VAL A 110 -13.61 6.23 -0.86
CA VAL A 110 -12.43 6.53 -1.69
C VAL A 110 -12.55 7.91 -2.31
N VAL A 111 -11.61 8.80 -2.01
CA VAL A 111 -11.47 10.08 -2.72
C VAL A 111 -10.83 9.83 -4.08
N TYR A 112 -11.49 10.29 -5.14
CA TYR A 112 -11.03 10.07 -6.52
C TYR A 112 -10.80 11.38 -7.29
N GLU A 113 -11.15 12.54 -6.71
CA GLU A 113 -10.98 13.85 -7.33
C GLU A 113 -10.89 14.95 -6.27
N VAL A 114 -10.06 15.95 -6.50
CA VAL A 114 -9.96 17.18 -5.69
C VAL A 114 -10.78 18.28 -6.36
N ILE A 115 -11.59 18.99 -5.56
CA ILE A 115 -12.32 20.18 -5.98
C ILE A 115 -11.42 21.39 -5.72
N LYS A 116 -11.06 22.15 -6.78
CA LYS A 116 -10.23 23.36 -6.68
C LYS A 116 -11.04 24.62 -6.98
N GLU A 117 -10.68 25.71 -6.29
CA GLU A 117 -11.02 27.08 -6.63
C GLU A 117 -9.72 27.86 -6.90
N ALA A 118 -9.39 28.07 -8.18
CA ALA A 118 -8.06 28.47 -8.61
C ALA A 118 -6.97 27.53 -8.04
N GLU A 119 -6.02 28.03 -7.24
CA GLU A 119 -4.99 27.21 -6.60
C GLU A 119 -5.35 26.69 -5.21
N ASN A 120 -6.55 26.99 -4.72
CA ASN A 120 -7.00 26.52 -3.41
C ASN A 120 -7.76 25.20 -3.53
N VAL A 121 -7.46 24.26 -2.63
CA VAL A 121 -8.33 23.10 -2.40
C VAL A 121 -9.60 23.56 -1.69
N ALA A 122 -10.75 23.32 -2.30
CA ALA A 122 -12.07 23.67 -1.78
C ALA A 122 -12.88 22.45 -1.32
N GLY A 123 -12.38 21.23 -1.57
CA GLY A 123 -13.07 20.00 -1.21
C GLY A 123 -12.60 18.79 -2.02
N VAL A 124 -13.37 17.71 -1.96
CA VAL A 124 -13.12 16.46 -2.68
C VAL A 124 -14.41 15.81 -3.19
N ARG A 125 -14.31 15.01 -4.25
CA ARG A 125 -15.33 14.03 -4.63
C ARG A 125 -14.94 12.66 -4.08
N VAL A 126 -15.88 12.02 -3.40
CA VAL A 126 -15.67 10.73 -2.72
C VAL A 126 -16.73 9.72 -3.13
N LEU A 127 -16.30 8.47 -3.34
CA LEU A 127 -17.19 7.32 -3.53
C LEU A 127 -17.36 6.60 -2.19
N THR A 128 -18.54 6.74 -1.60
CA THR A 128 -18.95 6.09 -0.35
C THR A 128 -19.76 4.82 -0.65
N PRO A 129 -20.06 3.96 0.35
CA PRO A 129 -20.99 2.84 0.17
C PRO A 129 -22.38 3.27 -0.30
N ASP A 130 -22.80 4.49 0.04
CA ASP A 130 -24.10 5.07 -0.33
C ASP A 130 -24.08 5.81 -1.69
N GLY A 131 -22.94 5.78 -2.38
CA GLY A 131 -22.73 6.42 -3.68
C GLY A 131 -21.80 7.64 -3.63
N GLN A 132 -21.86 8.46 -4.69
CA GLN A 132 -21.00 9.61 -4.87
C GLN A 132 -21.44 10.80 -3.97
N LEU A 133 -20.47 11.42 -3.30
CA LEU A 133 -20.66 12.55 -2.39
C LEU A 133 -19.60 13.62 -2.69
N GLU A 134 -20.01 14.88 -2.71
CA GLU A 134 -19.12 16.04 -2.72
C GLU A 134 -18.95 16.58 -1.30
N ILE A 135 -17.72 16.77 -0.85
CA ILE A 135 -17.40 17.33 0.47
C ILE A 135 -16.61 18.60 0.27
N HIS A 136 -17.19 19.74 0.62
CA HIS A 136 -16.50 21.04 0.63
C HIS A 136 -15.93 21.36 2.01
N ALA A 137 -14.74 21.96 2.03
CA ALA A 137 -14.01 22.28 3.24
C ALA A 137 -13.25 23.60 3.13
N GLN A 138 -13.05 24.27 4.26
CA GLN A 138 -12.22 25.48 4.31
C GLN A 138 -10.73 25.14 4.34
N VAL A 139 -10.36 24.10 5.11
CA VAL A 139 -9.02 23.54 5.14
C VAL A 139 -9.09 22.02 4.98
N THR A 140 -8.27 21.48 4.09
CA THR A 140 -8.13 20.04 3.90
C THR A 140 -6.76 19.56 4.41
N ILE A 141 -6.73 18.41 5.07
CA ILE A 141 -5.51 17.72 5.51
C ILE A 141 -5.40 16.42 4.72
N ASP A 142 -4.38 16.31 3.87
CA ASP A 142 -3.97 15.08 3.18
C ASP A 142 -3.14 14.23 4.14
N SER A 143 -3.77 13.20 4.69
CA SER A 143 -3.13 12.18 5.52
C SER A 143 -3.22 10.79 4.91
N THR A 144 -3.20 10.74 3.57
CA THR A 144 -3.21 9.50 2.80
C THR A 144 -1.88 8.72 2.89
N GLY A 145 -0.82 9.37 3.37
CA GLY A 145 0.53 8.82 3.48
C GLY A 145 1.33 8.85 2.17
N ASN A 146 0.70 9.12 1.03
CA ASN A 146 1.31 9.16 -0.30
C ASN A 146 1.01 10.48 -1.04
N ALA A 147 0.57 11.52 -0.34
CA ALA A 147 0.21 12.82 -0.92
C ALA A 147 -0.74 12.70 -2.13
N HIS A 148 -1.76 11.83 -2.03
CA HIS A 148 -2.68 11.59 -3.13
C HIS A 148 -3.46 12.85 -3.52
N LEU A 149 -3.85 13.69 -2.55
CA LEU A 149 -4.58 14.92 -2.85
C LEU A 149 -3.67 15.95 -3.50
N VAL A 150 -2.40 16.05 -3.07
CA VAL A 150 -1.41 16.92 -3.72
C VAL A 150 -1.27 16.52 -5.18
N ARG A 151 -1.12 15.22 -5.46
CA ARG A 151 -1.05 14.70 -6.84
C ARG A 151 -2.32 15.04 -7.64
N MET A 152 -3.51 14.78 -7.07
CA MET A 152 -4.79 15.07 -7.72
C MET A 152 -5.00 16.57 -7.97
N ALA A 153 -4.44 17.44 -7.14
CA ALA A 153 -4.50 18.89 -7.27
C ALA A 153 -3.50 19.49 -8.28
N GLY A 154 -2.65 18.64 -8.90
CA GLY A 154 -1.59 19.06 -9.83
C GLY A 154 -0.29 19.50 -9.14
N GLY A 155 -0.11 19.13 -7.87
CA GLY A 155 1.09 19.47 -7.09
C GLY A 155 2.30 18.61 -7.47
N ARG A 156 3.50 19.19 -7.30
CA ARG A 156 4.77 18.51 -7.56
C ARG A 156 5.16 17.59 -6.41
N LEU A 157 5.67 16.41 -6.78
CA LEU A 157 6.10 15.36 -5.86
C LEU A 157 7.45 14.80 -6.32
N ARG A 158 8.32 14.47 -5.35
CA ARG A 158 9.55 13.71 -5.57
C ARG A 158 9.30 12.24 -5.27
N TYR A 159 9.76 11.34 -6.15
CA TYR A 159 9.44 9.91 -6.11
C TYR A 159 10.69 9.04 -6.16
N GLY A 160 10.76 8.05 -5.28
CA GLY A 160 11.75 6.96 -5.33
C GLY A 160 13.19 7.44 -5.36
N ARG A 161 14.11 6.50 -5.58
CA ARG A 161 15.56 6.77 -5.67
C ARG A 161 15.87 7.72 -6.82
N GLY A 162 16.85 8.60 -6.62
CA GLY A 162 17.35 9.46 -7.70
C GLY A 162 17.93 8.67 -8.88
N LEU A 163 18.50 7.49 -8.62
CA LEU A 163 19.16 6.67 -9.64
C LEU A 163 18.18 5.96 -10.58
N ASP A 164 17.16 5.29 -10.04
CA ASP A 164 16.25 4.43 -10.81
C ASP A 164 14.75 4.68 -10.51
N GLY A 165 14.39 5.64 -9.67
CA GLY A 165 12.99 5.95 -9.36
C GLY A 165 12.24 4.87 -8.57
N VAL A 166 12.93 3.84 -8.08
CA VAL A 166 12.32 2.75 -7.31
C VAL A 166 12.08 3.20 -5.87
N TYR A 167 10.92 2.83 -5.32
CA TYR A 167 10.53 3.13 -3.93
C TYR A 167 11.15 2.16 -2.94
N HIS A 168 10.97 2.39 -1.64
CA HIS A 168 11.29 1.41 -0.61
C HIS A 168 10.48 0.11 -0.73
N ASN A 169 11.05 -0.97 -0.19
CA ASN A 169 10.30 -2.20 0.03
C ASN A 169 9.02 -1.89 0.82
N TYR A 170 7.89 -2.40 0.36
CA TYR A 170 6.66 -2.38 1.17
C TYR A 170 6.73 -3.51 2.20
N SER A 171 5.89 -3.43 3.22
CA SER A 171 5.70 -4.56 4.12
C SER A 171 4.31 -5.17 4.00
N PHE A 172 4.21 -6.45 4.29
CA PHE A 172 2.94 -7.17 4.33
C PHE A 172 2.87 -8.01 5.59
N ILE A 173 1.86 -7.79 6.44
CA ILE A 173 1.93 -8.21 7.84
C ILE A 173 0.88 -9.26 8.15
N PRO A 174 1.25 -10.53 8.36
CA PRO A 174 0.38 -11.49 9.01
C PRO A 174 0.44 -11.36 10.54
N ARG A 175 -0.70 -11.61 11.18
CA ARG A 175 -0.83 -11.73 12.64
C ARG A 175 -0.85 -13.21 13.02
N ARG A 176 -0.13 -13.55 14.08
CA ARG A 176 -0.03 -14.90 14.61
C ARG A 176 -0.31 -14.93 16.10
N VAL A 177 -0.76 -16.08 16.56
CA VAL A 177 -0.76 -16.41 17.99
C VAL A 177 0.33 -17.44 18.20
N LEU A 178 1.27 -17.13 19.10
CA LEU A 178 2.32 -18.06 19.54
C LEU A 178 2.31 -18.07 21.06
N ASP A 179 2.19 -19.26 21.67
CA ASP A 179 2.13 -19.44 23.12
C ASP A 179 1.05 -18.57 23.82
N GLY A 180 -0.10 -18.39 23.16
CA GLY A 180 -1.21 -17.56 23.64
C GLY A 180 -0.98 -16.05 23.53
N GLU A 181 0.13 -15.62 22.91
CA GLU A 181 0.48 -14.22 22.69
C GLU A 181 0.24 -13.80 21.24
N ILE A 182 -0.51 -12.72 21.06
CA ILE A 182 -0.75 -12.06 19.79
C ILE A 182 0.53 -11.33 19.39
N GLY A 183 1.05 -11.68 18.22
CA GLY A 183 2.18 -11.02 17.59
C GLY A 183 1.97 -10.83 16.09
N TYR A 184 3.00 -10.34 15.44
CA TYR A 184 3.04 -10.14 14.00
C TYR A 184 4.44 -10.43 13.49
N ASP A 185 4.54 -10.77 12.20
CA ASP A 185 5.81 -10.87 11.50
C ASP A 185 5.87 -9.77 10.45
N ASN A 186 6.89 -8.93 10.51
CA ASN A 186 7.08 -7.83 9.56
C ASN A 186 7.75 -8.36 8.29
N LEU A 187 6.95 -8.74 7.29
CA LEU A 187 7.48 -9.27 6.03
C LEU A 187 7.82 -8.09 5.09
N ASP A 188 9.07 -7.97 4.66
CA ASP A 188 9.48 -6.96 3.68
C ASP A 188 9.24 -7.46 2.25
N ALA A 189 8.07 -7.07 1.72
CA ALA A 189 7.32 -7.39 0.50
C ALA A 189 8.04 -7.51 -0.86
N GLY A 190 9.29 -7.03 -0.94
CA GLY A 190 9.88 -6.52 -2.16
C GLY A 190 9.35 -5.11 -2.48
N TRP A 191 9.44 -4.70 -3.74
CA TRP A 191 9.10 -3.33 -4.19
C TRP A 191 7.67 -3.21 -4.73
N VAL A 192 7.14 -1.99 -4.69
CA VAL A 192 5.83 -1.64 -5.27
C VAL A 192 5.85 -0.16 -5.69
N ASP A 193 5.27 0.16 -6.83
CA ASP A 193 4.82 1.50 -7.16
C ASP A 193 3.44 1.73 -6.51
N PRO A 194 3.33 2.59 -5.48
CA PRO A 194 2.07 2.81 -4.80
C PRO A 194 1.07 3.61 -5.65
N TYR A 195 1.46 4.13 -6.81
CA TYR A 195 0.60 4.90 -7.72
C TYR A 195 0.03 4.06 -8.88
N ASP A 196 0.57 2.87 -9.11
CA ASP A 196 0.05 1.93 -10.11
C ASP A 196 -0.90 0.91 -9.45
N PRO A 197 -2.21 0.96 -9.75
CA PRO A 197 -3.17 0.03 -9.14
C PRO A 197 -2.91 -1.45 -9.52
N TRP A 198 -2.27 -1.73 -10.66
CA TRP A 198 -1.88 -3.09 -11.02
C TRP A 198 -0.70 -3.57 -10.19
N ASP A 199 0.30 -2.72 -9.96
CA ASP A 199 1.45 -3.06 -9.13
C ASP A 199 1.06 -3.24 -7.66
N VAL A 200 0.13 -2.42 -7.15
CA VAL A 200 -0.48 -2.60 -5.83
C VAL A 200 -1.21 -3.95 -5.74
N SER A 201 -1.99 -4.31 -6.77
CA SER A 201 -2.70 -5.60 -6.81
C SER A 201 -1.73 -6.78 -6.84
N ARG A 202 -0.66 -6.70 -7.64
CA ARG A 202 0.43 -7.68 -7.68
C ARG A 202 1.11 -7.81 -6.31
N ALA A 203 1.38 -6.69 -5.63
CA ALA A 203 2.03 -6.67 -4.33
C ALA A 203 1.19 -7.37 -3.24
N PHE A 204 -0.13 -7.26 -3.26
CA PHE A 204 -0.99 -8.06 -2.37
C PHE A 204 -0.83 -9.57 -2.60
N ILE A 205 -0.87 -10.00 -3.85
CA ILE A 205 -0.73 -11.42 -4.23
C ILE A 205 0.66 -11.94 -3.83
N ARG A 206 1.71 -11.20 -4.18
CA ARG A 206 3.10 -11.57 -3.86
C ARG A 206 3.35 -11.64 -2.36
N GLY A 207 2.87 -10.65 -1.59
CA GLY A 207 3.01 -10.66 -0.13
C GLY A 207 2.32 -11.87 0.52
N ARG A 208 1.18 -12.31 -0.03
CA ARG A 208 0.44 -13.49 0.42
C ARG A 208 1.14 -14.81 0.13
N GLU A 209 1.82 -14.93 -1.00
CA GLU A 209 2.64 -16.12 -1.32
C GLU A 209 3.67 -16.40 -0.21
N TRP A 210 4.26 -15.36 0.38
CA TRP A 210 5.20 -15.55 1.50
C TRP A 210 4.53 -15.90 2.82
N VAL A 211 3.31 -15.42 3.06
CA VAL A 211 2.53 -15.87 4.23
C VAL A 211 2.30 -17.38 4.12
N ARG A 212 1.94 -17.87 2.93
CA ARG A 212 1.76 -19.30 2.65
C ARG A 212 3.03 -20.11 2.92
N GLU A 213 4.19 -19.65 2.46
CA GLU A 213 5.48 -20.30 2.74
C GLU A 213 5.72 -20.46 4.25
N GLY A 214 5.36 -19.46 5.04
CA GLY A 214 5.42 -19.54 6.50
C GLY A 214 4.47 -20.59 7.11
N TYR A 215 3.24 -20.72 6.59
CA TYR A 215 2.32 -21.78 7.02
C TYR A 215 2.88 -23.18 6.75
N ALA A 216 3.49 -23.38 5.58
CA ALA A 216 4.10 -24.67 5.21
C ALA A 216 5.23 -25.09 6.18
N GLN A 217 5.81 -24.13 6.90
CA GLN A 217 6.85 -24.35 7.93
C GLN A 217 6.26 -24.52 9.35
N GLY A 218 4.94 -24.56 9.50
CA GLY A 218 4.25 -24.80 10.78
C GLY A 218 3.83 -23.54 11.54
N ALA A 219 3.90 -22.35 10.95
CA ALA A 219 3.40 -21.14 11.57
C ALA A 219 1.86 -21.05 11.50
N HIS A 220 1.21 -20.70 12.60
CA HIS A 220 -0.23 -20.44 12.61
C HIS A 220 -0.52 -18.93 12.61
N TYR A 221 -0.90 -18.41 11.44
CA TYR A 221 -1.45 -17.06 11.32
C TYR A 221 -2.98 -17.12 11.43
N PHE A 222 -3.61 -16.03 11.85
CA PHE A 222 -5.09 -15.96 11.96
C PHE A 222 -5.66 -14.73 11.25
N ALA A 223 -4.80 -13.84 10.78
CA ALA A 223 -5.17 -12.72 9.95
C ALA A 223 -3.98 -12.26 9.11
N VAL A 224 -4.29 -11.75 7.93
CA VAL A 224 -3.34 -11.05 7.07
C VAL A 224 -3.78 -9.60 6.97
N SER A 225 -2.82 -8.68 6.87
CA SER A 225 -3.12 -7.27 6.70
C SER A 225 -3.96 -7.03 5.44
N SER A 226 -4.88 -6.09 5.57
CA SER A 226 -5.81 -5.66 4.52
C SER A 226 -5.27 -4.48 3.71
N MET A 227 -4.12 -3.94 4.11
CA MET A 227 -3.44 -2.86 3.41
C MET A 227 -1.95 -3.18 3.25
N LEU A 228 -1.32 -2.67 2.21
CA LEU A 228 0.13 -2.73 2.10
C LEU A 228 0.77 -1.73 3.07
N GLY A 229 1.82 -2.16 3.76
CA GLY A 229 2.70 -1.29 4.53
C GLY A 229 3.65 -0.52 3.63
N VAL A 230 3.12 0.36 2.78
CA VAL A 230 3.93 1.21 1.89
C VAL A 230 4.77 2.16 2.74
N ARG A 231 6.11 2.09 2.58
CA ARG A 231 7.08 2.85 3.37
C ARG A 231 7.50 4.16 2.75
N GLU A 232 7.42 4.25 1.42
CA GLU A 232 7.79 5.42 0.63
C GLU A 232 6.77 5.63 -0.49
N GLY A 233 6.47 6.88 -0.77
CA GLY A 233 5.64 7.34 -1.89
C GLY A 233 6.16 8.71 -2.29
N GLY A 234 5.31 9.55 -2.87
CA GLY A 234 5.64 10.92 -3.20
C GLY A 234 5.89 11.76 -1.95
N LEU A 235 7.05 12.44 -1.93
CA LEU A 235 7.38 13.48 -0.97
C LEU A 235 7.03 14.84 -1.57
N ILE A 236 6.37 15.71 -0.81
CA ILE A 236 6.00 17.03 -1.34
C ILE A 236 7.19 17.96 -1.50
N GLU A 237 7.11 18.84 -2.48
CA GLU A 237 7.83 20.12 -2.44
C GLU A 237 7.02 21.06 -1.54
N GLY A 238 7.56 21.43 -0.39
CA GLY A 238 6.91 22.33 0.57
C GLY A 238 7.68 23.61 0.82
N ASP A 239 7.15 24.49 1.67
CA ASP A 239 7.77 25.79 1.98
C ASP A 239 9.09 25.68 2.73
N ALA A 240 9.27 24.58 3.47
CA ALA A 240 10.54 24.21 4.09
C ALA A 240 10.80 22.74 3.78
N THR A 241 12.00 22.42 3.28
CA THR A 241 12.45 21.04 3.09
C THR A 241 13.50 20.72 4.15
N ILE A 242 13.28 19.66 4.93
CA ILE A 242 14.29 19.17 5.87
C ILE A 242 15.43 18.56 5.07
N THR A 243 16.63 19.13 5.18
CA THR A 243 17.79 18.58 4.48
C THR A 243 18.46 17.47 5.27
N LEU A 244 19.30 16.70 4.60
CA LEU A 244 20.14 15.72 5.26
C LEU A 244 21.03 16.35 6.36
N GLU A 245 21.60 17.52 6.11
CA GLU A 245 22.42 18.23 7.10
C GLU A 245 21.60 18.62 8.33
N ASP A 246 20.37 19.10 8.14
CA ASP A 246 19.47 19.42 9.25
C ASP A 246 19.23 18.19 10.13
N TYR A 247 19.04 17.02 9.51
CA TYR A 247 18.82 15.74 10.20
C TYR A 247 20.06 15.24 10.95
N ILE A 248 21.23 15.24 10.30
CA ILE A 248 22.47 14.72 10.92
C ILE A 248 22.95 15.63 12.04
N GLU A 249 22.92 16.95 11.81
CA GLU A 249 23.38 17.95 12.79
C GLU A 249 22.32 18.26 13.87
N ASP A 250 21.08 17.79 13.71
CA ASP A 250 19.93 18.14 14.55
C ASP A 250 19.76 19.66 14.63
N ARG A 251 19.69 20.34 13.48
CA ARG A 251 19.61 21.80 13.42
C ARG A 251 18.27 22.29 14.01
N PRO A 252 18.30 23.25 14.96
CA PRO A 252 17.07 23.84 15.47
C PRO A 252 16.31 24.57 14.37
N SER A 253 15.01 24.28 14.24
CA SER A 253 14.12 25.02 13.34
C SER A 253 13.36 26.12 14.09
N PRO A 254 13.30 27.37 13.56
CA PRO A 254 12.51 28.44 14.18
C PRO A 254 11.00 28.18 14.11
N GLU A 255 10.56 27.32 13.20
CA GLU A 255 9.16 26.95 12.98
C GLU A 255 8.88 25.48 13.34
N VAL A 256 9.67 24.89 14.25
CA VAL A 256 9.48 23.51 14.71
C VAL A 256 8.07 23.31 15.26
N ILE A 257 7.41 22.22 14.85
CA ILE A 257 6.08 21.82 15.33
C ILE A 257 6.12 20.51 16.13
N CYS A 258 7.11 19.67 15.87
CA CYS A 258 7.41 18.49 16.66
C CYS A 258 8.83 18.06 16.34
N ARG A 259 9.38 17.16 17.16
CA ARG A 259 10.66 16.51 16.91
C ARG A 259 10.46 15.06 16.55
N SER A 260 11.32 14.52 15.69
CA SER A 260 11.39 13.10 15.41
C SER A 260 12.64 12.48 16.03
N TYR A 261 12.59 11.17 16.27
CA TYR A 261 13.76 10.42 16.73
C TYR A 261 13.77 9.02 16.12
N SER A 262 14.69 8.77 15.18
CA SER A 262 14.87 7.45 14.57
C SER A 262 16.23 7.30 13.90
N HIS A 263 16.49 6.14 13.33
CA HIS A 263 17.59 5.88 12.41
C HIS A 263 17.09 5.95 10.96
N LEU A 264 18.01 5.91 9.99
CA LEU A 264 17.69 5.83 8.57
C LEU A 264 17.20 4.42 8.22
N ASP A 265 15.93 4.17 8.51
CA ASP A 265 15.24 2.88 8.43
C ASP A 265 14.96 2.46 6.98
N ASN A 266 16.00 2.16 6.19
CA ASN A 266 15.85 1.53 4.89
C ASN A 266 15.59 0.01 5.05
N HIS A 267 14.66 -0.55 4.28
CA HIS A 267 14.32 -1.98 4.34
C HIS A 267 14.93 -2.78 3.18
N GLY A 268 15.55 -2.11 2.20
CA GLY A 268 16.31 -2.74 1.13
C GLY A 268 17.68 -3.23 1.61
N PHE A 269 18.15 -4.34 1.03
CA PHE A 269 19.53 -4.83 1.16
C PHE A 269 20.37 -4.52 -0.09
N ASP A 270 19.72 -4.05 -1.16
CA ASP A 270 20.31 -3.55 -2.39
C ASP A 270 20.91 -2.14 -2.19
N THR A 271 21.67 -2.00 -1.11
CA THR A 271 22.19 -0.72 -0.58
C THR A 271 23.07 0.05 -1.57
N GLY A 272 23.72 -0.61 -2.53
CA GLY A 272 24.48 0.08 -3.59
C GLY A 272 23.60 0.67 -4.70
N ASN A 273 22.28 0.55 -4.61
CA ASN A 273 21.34 1.34 -5.39
C ASN A 273 20.91 2.65 -4.66
N GLU A 274 21.15 2.78 -3.35
CA GLU A 274 20.78 3.98 -2.59
C GLU A 274 21.66 5.18 -2.94
N SER A 275 21.32 6.36 -2.40
CA SER A 275 22.13 7.58 -2.59
C SER A 275 23.58 7.40 -2.14
N GLU A 276 24.50 8.23 -2.66
CA GLU A 276 25.90 8.22 -2.23
C GLU A 276 26.04 8.40 -0.71
N PHE A 277 25.22 9.27 -0.12
CA PHE A 277 25.17 9.44 1.33
C PHE A 277 24.70 8.18 2.05
N SER A 278 23.60 7.56 1.62
CA SER A 278 23.09 6.34 2.24
C SER A 278 24.07 5.18 2.10
N GLN A 279 24.79 5.07 0.98
CA GLN A 279 25.89 4.12 0.81
C GLN A 279 27.02 4.39 1.82
N LEU A 280 27.44 5.65 1.98
CA LEU A 280 28.46 6.03 2.96
C LEU A 280 27.99 5.74 4.40
N TRP A 281 26.80 6.19 4.77
CA TRP A 281 26.29 6.11 6.14
C TRP A 281 25.96 4.67 6.56
N ILE A 282 25.21 3.95 5.72
CA ILE A 282 24.68 2.62 6.06
C ILE A 282 25.70 1.53 5.74
N ALA A 283 26.24 1.54 4.52
CA ALA A 283 27.06 0.44 4.03
C ALA A 283 28.52 0.57 4.41
N VAL A 284 29.10 1.78 4.29
CA VAL A 284 30.52 2.01 4.61
C VAL A 284 30.72 2.19 6.12
N MET A 285 29.99 3.12 6.74
CA MET A 285 30.15 3.44 8.17
C MET A 285 29.38 2.49 9.10
N GLY A 286 28.45 1.69 8.57
CA GLY A 286 27.70 0.70 9.35
C GLY A 286 26.69 1.30 10.33
N LEU A 287 26.17 2.50 10.06
CA LEU A 287 25.34 3.29 10.97
C LEU A 287 23.84 3.08 10.78
N PHE A 288 23.43 1.92 10.26
CA PHE A 288 22.02 1.60 10.02
C PHE A 288 21.14 1.84 11.25
N VAL A 289 21.51 1.34 12.43
CA VAL A 289 20.71 1.45 13.67
C VAL A 289 20.96 2.75 14.45
N LYS A 290 21.60 3.76 13.85
CA LYS A 290 21.98 4.98 14.54
C LYS A 290 20.79 5.93 14.71
N GLY A 291 20.23 5.97 15.92
CA GLY A 291 19.18 6.94 16.29
C GLY A 291 19.69 8.39 16.31
N LEU A 292 18.94 9.28 15.69
CA LEU A 292 19.21 10.71 15.52
C LEU A 292 17.93 11.51 15.78
N TRP A 293 18.10 12.68 16.38
CA TRP A 293 17.01 13.66 16.55
C TRP A 293 16.94 14.59 15.34
N CYS A 294 15.73 15.04 15.00
CA CYS A 294 15.49 16.06 14.00
C CYS A 294 14.25 16.89 14.34
N ASP A 295 14.27 18.17 14.00
CA ASP A 295 13.09 19.02 14.09
C ASP A 295 12.25 18.87 12.80
N ILE A 296 10.92 18.86 12.95
CA ILE A 296 10.00 18.95 11.82
C ILE A 296 9.46 20.39 11.76
N PRO A 297 9.80 21.18 10.72
CA PRO A 297 9.29 22.54 10.55
C PRO A 297 7.85 22.53 10.04
N TYR A 298 7.06 23.57 10.36
CA TYR A 298 5.70 23.70 9.85
C TYR A 298 5.64 23.79 8.32
N GLY A 299 6.59 24.48 7.69
CA GLY A 299 6.71 24.58 6.23
C GLY A 299 6.81 23.23 5.51
N ALA A 300 7.24 22.15 6.19
CA ALA A 300 7.28 20.81 5.62
C ALA A 300 5.89 20.17 5.42
N LEU A 301 4.83 20.79 5.95
CA LEU A 301 3.43 20.35 5.81
C LEU A 301 2.71 21.09 4.69
N LEU A 302 3.30 22.16 4.14
CA LEU A 302 2.65 23.09 3.22
C LEU A 302 3.08 22.82 1.77
N PRO A 303 2.30 22.12 0.95
CA PRO A 303 2.66 21.86 -0.45
C PRO A 303 2.78 23.16 -1.24
N ALA A 304 3.87 23.31 -2.00
CA ALA A 304 4.16 24.48 -2.79
C ALA A 304 3.10 24.70 -3.88
N GLY A 305 2.62 25.94 -4.02
CA GLY A 305 1.66 26.32 -5.05
C GLY A 305 0.22 25.84 -4.83
N ILE A 306 -0.08 25.15 -3.73
CA ILE A 306 -1.46 24.71 -3.39
C ILE A 306 -1.90 25.39 -2.10
N GLY A 307 -3.05 26.07 -2.14
CA GLY A 307 -3.67 26.71 -0.98
C GLY A 307 -4.68 25.80 -0.26
N ASN A 308 -4.96 26.12 1.01
CA ASN A 308 -5.93 25.42 1.86
C ASN A 308 -5.72 23.90 2.03
N LEU A 309 -4.49 23.43 1.78
CA LEU A 309 -4.08 22.03 1.93
C LEU A 309 -2.89 21.93 2.89
N LEU A 310 -2.99 21.03 3.87
CA LEU A 310 -1.89 20.57 4.71
C LEU A 310 -1.61 19.10 4.40
N VAL A 311 -0.35 18.69 4.50
CA VAL A 311 0.05 17.28 4.40
C VAL A 311 0.50 16.79 5.77
N ALA A 312 -0.11 15.72 6.25
CA ALA A 312 0.22 15.11 7.54
C ALA A 312 0.46 13.60 7.39
N GLY A 313 1.67 13.15 7.66
CA GLY A 313 2.08 11.76 7.45
C GLY A 313 3.41 11.69 6.75
N ARG A 314 3.82 10.52 6.25
CA ARG A 314 5.19 10.31 5.74
C ARG A 314 5.52 11.04 4.43
N ALA A 315 4.57 11.72 3.82
CA ALA A 315 4.75 12.48 2.59
C ALA A 315 5.23 13.93 2.83
N LEU A 316 5.94 14.18 3.94
CA LEU A 316 6.48 15.49 4.30
C LEU A 316 7.47 16.02 3.25
N SER A 317 7.70 17.34 3.28
CA SER A 317 8.78 17.93 2.52
C SER A 317 10.13 17.69 3.19
N VAL A 318 10.81 16.64 2.75
CA VAL A 318 12.10 16.21 3.29
C VAL A 318 12.97 15.66 2.17
N ASP A 319 14.29 15.73 2.33
CA ASP A 319 15.18 14.91 1.52
C ASP A 319 14.82 13.44 1.66
N ARG A 320 14.97 12.69 0.56
CA ARG A 320 14.51 11.30 0.49
C ARG A 320 15.08 10.43 1.60
N ASP A 321 16.39 10.52 1.82
CA ASP A 321 17.07 9.76 2.87
C ASP A 321 16.54 10.14 4.26
N VAL A 322 16.26 11.42 4.50
CA VAL A 322 15.65 11.91 5.75
C VAL A 322 14.25 11.34 5.96
N GLY A 323 13.48 11.16 4.88
CA GLY A 323 12.16 10.52 4.91
C GLY A 323 12.17 9.14 5.59
N MET A 324 13.30 8.44 5.58
CA MET A 324 13.47 7.16 6.28
C MET A 324 13.48 7.31 7.81
N GLY A 325 14.00 8.43 8.31
CA GLY A 325 14.23 8.71 9.72
C GLY A 325 13.16 9.56 10.41
N VAL A 326 12.21 10.11 9.67
CA VAL A 326 11.16 11.00 10.22
C VAL A 326 9.73 10.44 10.07
N ARG A 327 9.59 9.15 9.79
CA ARG A 327 8.30 8.49 9.48
C ARG A 327 7.82 7.47 10.52
N MET A 328 8.38 7.46 11.73
CA MET A 328 7.98 6.51 12.77
C MET A 328 6.57 6.80 13.27
N GLN A 329 5.85 5.77 13.72
CA GLN A 329 4.43 5.94 14.10
C GLN A 329 4.23 7.07 15.12
N LYS A 330 5.05 7.12 16.19
CA LYS A 330 4.97 8.18 17.21
C LYS A 330 5.25 9.58 16.63
N ASP A 331 6.23 9.72 15.74
CA ASP A 331 6.50 11.00 15.06
C ASP A 331 5.30 11.44 14.21
N MET A 332 4.71 10.50 13.45
CA MET A 332 3.56 10.77 12.59
C MET A 332 2.29 11.11 13.37
N HIS A 333 2.12 10.56 14.58
CA HIS A 333 1.01 10.96 15.46
C HIS A 333 1.12 12.45 15.84
N LYS A 334 2.33 12.93 16.16
CA LYS A 334 2.58 14.33 16.53
C LYS A 334 2.47 15.28 15.34
N VAL A 335 2.97 14.87 14.17
CA VAL A 335 2.76 15.62 12.91
C VAL A 335 1.26 15.76 12.61
N GLY A 336 0.50 14.66 12.77
CA GLY A 336 -0.95 14.68 12.63
C GLY A 336 -1.64 15.65 13.58
N GLU A 337 -1.33 15.57 14.88
CA GLU A 337 -1.87 16.48 15.88
C GLU A 337 -1.54 17.95 15.55
N ALA A 338 -0.30 18.25 15.19
CA ALA A 338 0.10 19.60 14.84
C ALA A 338 -0.62 20.14 13.60
N ALA A 339 -0.82 19.31 12.58
CA ALA A 339 -1.62 19.68 11.39
C ALA A 339 -3.08 19.97 11.74
N GLY A 340 -3.68 19.16 12.63
CA GLY A 340 -5.06 19.35 13.10
C GLY A 340 -5.25 20.66 13.87
N VAL A 341 -4.35 20.94 14.82
CA VAL A 341 -4.35 22.20 15.58
C VAL A 341 -4.19 23.40 14.63
N ALA A 342 -3.24 23.31 13.69
CA ALA A 342 -3.00 24.39 12.74
C ALA A 342 -4.22 24.64 11.83
N ALA A 343 -4.88 23.59 11.34
CA ALA A 343 -6.09 23.72 10.52
C ALA A 343 -7.22 24.41 11.29
N ALA A 344 -7.48 23.99 12.52
CA ALA A 344 -8.53 24.60 13.35
C ALA A 344 -8.20 26.06 13.73
N MET A 345 -6.94 26.36 14.05
CA MET A 345 -6.51 27.74 14.33
C MET A 345 -6.63 28.64 13.08
N SER A 346 -6.30 28.12 11.90
CA SER A 346 -6.44 28.84 10.62
C SER A 346 -7.88 29.31 10.44
N ILE A 347 -8.84 28.41 10.67
CA ILE A 347 -10.28 28.71 10.56
C ILE A 347 -10.72 29.70 11.65
N ARG A 348 -10.36 29.42 12.92
CA ARG A 348 -10.75 30.27 14.06
C ARG A 348 -10.29 31.73 13.90
N TYR A 349 -9.11 31.94 13.35
CA TYR A 349 -8.52 33.27 13.20
C TYR A 349 -8.69 33.88 11.80
N GLY A 350 -9.32 33.16 10.86
CA GLY A 350 -9.58 33.65 9.51
C GLY A 350 -8.34 33.79 8.63
N PHE A 351 -7.33 32.93 8.83
CA PHE A 351 -6.11 32.89 8.01
C PHE A 351 -6.05 31.61 7.19
N SER A 352 -5.39 31.64 6.03
CA SER A 352 -5.00 30.39 5.38
C SER A 352 -3.93 29.67 6.23
N PRO A 353 -3.76 28.33 6.08
CA PRO A 353 -2.69 27.60 6.78
C PRO A 353 -1.30 28.22 6.58
N ARG A 354 -1.06 28.78 5.40
CA ARG A 354 0.22 29.43 5.06
C ARG A 354 0.44 30.74 5.81
N GLU A 355 -0.63 31.48 6.10
CA GLU A 355 -0.59 32.76 6.82
C GLU A 355 -0.66 32.62 8.35
N LEU A 356 -0.89 31.41 8.87
CA LEU A 356 -1.03 31.16 10.31
C LEU A 356 0.21 31.58 11.11
N ASP A 357 0.01 32.28 12.23
CA ASP A 357 1.10 32.63 13.16
C ASP A 357 1.78 31.38 13.75
N ARG A 358 3.07 31.23 13.45
CA ARG A 358 3.89 30.10 13.88
C ARG A 358 4.16 30.11 15.38
N SER A 359 4.37 31.28 15.97
CA SER A 359 4.65 31.39 17.40
C SER A 359 3.42 31.05 18.24
N GLY A 360 2.23 31.51 17.81
CA GLY A 360 0.96 31.10 18.38
C GLY A 360 0.73 29.59 18.29
N LEU A 361 1.02 28.97 17.14
CA LEU A 361 0.92 27.53 16.95
C LEU A 361 1.87 26.78 17.89
N GLN A 362 3.14 27.16 17.94
CA GLN A 362 4.16 26.53 18.80
C GLN A 362 3.77 26.58 20.28
N LYS A 363 3.29 27.74 20.76
CA LYS A 363 2.78 27.87 22.13
C LYS A 363 1.65 26.89 22.39
N ARG A 364 0.71 26.76 21.45
CA ARG A 364 -0.41 25.82 21.58
C ARG A 364 0.07 24.36 21.58
N LEU A 365 1.09 24.03 20.80
CA LEU A 365 1.68 22.68 20.76
C LEU A 365 2.44 22.33 22.05
N VAL A 366 3.06 23.32 22.71
CA VAL A 366 3.61 23.14 24.06
C VAL A 366 2.51 22.87 25.09
N GLU A 367 1.42 23.63 25.07
CA GLU A 367 0.26 23.41 25.97
C GLU A 367 -0.35 22.02 25.81
N ARG A 368 -0.26 21.44 24.61
CA ARG A 368 -0.74 20.09 24.29
C ARG A 368 0.28 18.98 24.52
N GLY A 369 1.50 19.31 24.96
CA GLY A 369 2.57 18.34 25.19
C GLY A 369 3.14 17.71 23.91
N VAL A 370 2.92 18.33 22.74
CA VAL A 370 3.55 17.93 21.48
C VAL A 370 5.00 18.42 21.44
N LEU A 371 5.24 19.61 21.97
CA LEU A 371 6.57 20.20 22.15
C LEU A 371 6.85 20.44 23.63
N GLU A 372 8.12 20.45 23.99
CA GLU A 372 8.58 20.95 25.29
C GLU A 372 9.02 22.42 25.16
N THR A 373 8.94 23.20 26.24
CA THR A 373 9.33 24.63 26.21
C THR A 373 10.80 24.81 25.85
N GLU A 374 11.67 23.91 26.33
CA GLU A 374 13.10 23.92 26.08
C GLU A 374 13.44 23.63 24.61
N GLU A 375 12.55 22.98 23.87
CA GLU A 375 12.75 22.71 22.44
C GLU A 375 12.65 23.99 21.61
N LEU A 376 11.82 24.95 22.03
CA LEU A 376 11.69 26.27 21.38
C LEU A 376 12.91 27.18 21.64
N GLN A 377 13.65 26.93 22.71
CA GLN A 377 14.81 27.74 23.12
C GLN A 377 16.14 27.17 22.59
N ARG A 378 16.06 26.09 21.81
CA ARG A 378 17.24 25.33 21.40
C ARG A 378 18.04 26.11 20.37
N THR A 379 19.30 26.38 20.68
CA THR A 379 20.25 27.05 19.78
C THR A 379 21.20 26.07 19.09
N HIS A 380 21.25 24.82 19.54
CA HIS A 380 22.27 23.84 19.16
C HIS A 380 21.74 22.40 19.02
N GLY A 381 22.41 21.60 18.18
CA GLY A 381 22.12 20.19 17.93
C GLY A 381 22.51 19.24 19.06
N ARG A 382 21.77 18.13 19.21
CA ARG A 382 22.11 17.03 20.15
C ARG A 382 23.01 15.97 19.52
N ASN A 383 22.87 15.73 18.20
CA ASN A 383 23.46 14.57 17.54
C ASN A 383 24.99 14.56 17.57
N LEU A 384 25.63 15.71 17.39
CA LEU A 384 27.10 15.84 17.27
C LEU A 384 27.83 16.16 18.58
N ARG A 385 27.14 16.19 19.73
CA ARG A 385 27.80 16.44 21.03
C ARG A 385 28.56 15.21 21.52
N PHE A 386 29.86 15.34 21.75
CA PHE A 386 30.69 14.26 22.31
C PHE A 386 30.37 14.05 23.79
N LYS A 387 30.29 12.78 24.20
CA LYS A 387 29.93 12.41 25.58
C LYS A 387 31.15 12.26 26.47
N ARG A 388 32.31 11.91 25.90
CA ARG A 388 33.54 11.58 26.64
C ARG A 388 34.77 12.16 25.93
N GLY A 389 35.91 12.16 26.63
CA GLY A 389 37.20 12.59 26.08
C GLY A 389 37.37 14.11 26.02
N GLY A 390 38.41 14.56 25.30
CA GLY A 390 38.83 15.97 25.26
C GLY A 390 37.83 16.94 24.60
N LEU A 391 36.84 16.42 23.87
CA LEU A 391 35.77 17.21 23.24
C LEU A 391 34.43 17.11 23.99
N ALA A 392 34.40 16.44 25.16
CA ALA A 392 33.17 16.34 25.95
C ALA A 392 32.66 17.72 26.38
N GLY A 393 31.40 18.03 26.05
CA GLY A 393 30.79 19.32 26.34
C GLY A 393 31.27 20.48 25.44
N VAL A 394 32.23 20.25 24.55
CA VAL A 394 32.63 21.22 23.53
C VAL A 394 31.60 21.21 22.42
N GLU A 395 31.13 22.40 22.05
CA GLU A 395 30.25 22.53 20.91
C GLU A 395 31.06 22.76 19.64
N LEU A 396 31.03 21.75 18.77
CA LEU A 396 31.71 21.77 17.48
C LEU A 396 30.71 21.85 16.34
N ARG A 397 31.13 22.55 15.29
CA ARG A 397 30.44 22.61 14.01
C ARG A 397 31.46 22.34 12.91
N ARG A 398 30.99 21.98 11.72
CA ARG A 398 31.90 21.73 10.58
C ARG A 398 32.78 22.94 10.24
N GLU A 399 32.30 24.16 10.51
CA GLU A 399 33.01 25.41 10.26
C GLU A 399 34.22 25.62 11.18
N ASN A 400 34.31 24.91 12.31
CA ASN A 400 35.46 24.99 13.23
C ASN A 400 36.16 23.64 13.45
N ALA A 401 35.78 22.61 12.70
CA ALA A 401 36.30 21.25 12.86
C ALA A 401 37.80 21.15 12.54
N ALA A 402 38.31 21.91 11.56
CA ALA A 402 39.72 21.86 11.16
C ALA A 402 40.66 22.22 12.32
N SER A 403 40.31 23.26 13.09
CA SER A 403 41.08 23.68 14.28
C SER A 403 41.14 22.63 15.40
N HIS A 404 40.31 21.58 15.33
CA HIS A 404 40.26 20.48 16.29
C HIS A 404 40.62 19.12 15.65
N ALA A 405 41.32 19.13 14.51
CA ALA A 405 41.56 17.92 13.73
C ALA A 405 42.32 16.83 14.49
N GLU A 406 43.32 17.17 15.29
CA GLU A 406 44.05 16.20 16.13
C GLU A 406 43.13 15.55 17.17
N GLN A 407 42.32 16.35 17.86
CA GLN A 407 41.36 15.84 18.85
C GLN A 407 40.29 14.98 18.17
N LEU A 408 39.79 15.38 17.00
CA LEU A 408 38.78 14.63 16.25
C LEU A 408 39.35 13.30 15.73
N ALA A 409 40.57 13.29 15.19
CA ALA A 409 41.24 12.07 14.73
C ALA A 409 41.46 11.04 15.85
N TYR A 410 41.62 11.49 17.10
CA TYR A 410 41.67 10.59 18.26
C TYR A 410 40.39 9.74 18.41
N TYR A 411 39.22 10.25 18.01
CA TYR A 411 37.96 9.52 18.13
C TYR A 411 37.75 8.46 17.05
N PHE A 412 38.58 8.38 16.00
CA PHE A 412 38.40 7.41 14.91
C PHE A 412 38.37 5.94 15.38
N GLY A 413 39.06 5.61 16.47
CA GLY A 413 39.04 4.29 17.10
C GLY A 413 37.91 4.06 18.13
N THR A 414 36.95 4.97 18.25
CA THR A 414 35.92 4.97 19.32
C THR A 414 34.50 4.76 18.78
N ASP A 415 33.53 4.62 19.69
CA ASP A 415 32.09 4.57 19.35
C ASP A 415 31.52 5.92 18.88
N GLU A 416 32.23 7.02 19.13
CA GLU A 416 31.89 8.37 18.66
C GLU A 416 32.58 8.73 17.31
N ARG A 417 33.31 7.80 16.69
CA ARG A 417 34.07 8.01 15.43
C ARG A 417 33.27 8.64 14.30
N TRP A 418 32.00 8.28 14.17
CA TRP A 418 31.15 8.81 13.11
C TRP A 418 30.93 10.32 13.21
N LYS A 419 30.95 10.89 14.42
CA LYS A 419 30.86 12.35 14.63
C LYS A 419 32.12 13.03 14.13
N ALA A 420 33.28 12.43 14.42
CA ALA A 420 34.57 12.96 13.97
C ALA A 420 34.70 12.89 12.45
N VAL A 421 34.34 11.75 11.85
CA VAL A 421 34.30 11.58 10.39
C VAL A 421 33.36 12.60 9.74
N TRP A 422 32.14 12.78 10.27
CA TRP A 422 31.20 13.77 9.74
C TRP A 422 31.73 15.20 9.88
N LEU A 423 32.16 15.62 11.08
CA LEU A 423 32.63 16.98 11.36
C LEU A 423 33.87 17.34 10.52
N LEU A 424 34.87 16.46 10.45
CA LEU A 424 36.04 16.70 9.61
C LEU A 424 35.72 16.57 8.13
N GLY A 425 35.10 15.47 7.72
CA GLY A 425 34.87 15.15 6.32
C GLY A 425 33.94 16.11 5.60
N SER A 426 33.05 16.81 6.33
CA SER A 426 32.16 17.84 5.77
C SER A 426 32.68 19.28 5.94
N SER A 427 33.89 19.47 6.46
CA SER A 427 34.46 20.79 6.71
C SER A 427 35.19 21.35 5.48
N ALA A 428 34.69 22.48 4.97
CA ALA A 428 35.33 23.19 3.86
C ALA A 428 36.74 23.72 4.22
N GLU A 429 36.97 24.09 5.49
CA GLU A 429 38.28 24.50 5.99
C GLU A 429 39.26 23.32 6.03
N ALA A 430 38.82 22.17 6.57
CA ALA A 430 39.63 20.94 6.58
C ALA A 430 39.97 20.47 5.15
N ALA A 431 39.08 20.70 4.19
CA ALA A 431 39.29 20.41 2.77
C ALA A 431 40.34 21.31 2.10
N GLN A 432 40.84 22.36 2.77
CA GLN A 432 41.90 23.24 2.26
C GLN A 432 43.18 23.19 3.12
N ASP A 433 43.07 22.75 4.37
CA ASP A 433 44.20 22.66 5.28
C ASP A 433 45.12 21.47 4.96
N ARG A 434 46.40 21.77 4.71
CA ARG A 434 47.44 20.78 4.45
C ARG A 434 47.84 20.01 5.70
N GLN A 435 47.78 20.62 6.88
CA GLN A 435 48.12 19.93 8.13
C GLN A 435 47.10 18.83 8.44
N VAL A 436 45.82 19.10 8.16
CA VAL A 436 44.77 18.08 8.27
C VAL A 436 45.02 16.92 7.31
N ALA A 437 45.40 17.20 6.05
CA ALA A 437 45.73 16.16 5.09
C ALA A 437 46.89 15.27 5.57
N VAL A 438 48.00 15.88 6.02
CA VAL A 438 49.17 15.16 6.55
C VAL A 438 48.81 14.31 7.77
N LEU A 439 48.00 14.85 8.69
CA LEU A 439 47.51 14.12 9.85
C LEU A 439 46.71 12.89 9.43
N LEU A 440 45.74 13.04 8.53
CA LEU A 440 44.89 11.95 8.09
C LEU A 440 45.66 10.89 7.28
N GLU A 441 46.61 11.32 6.44
CA GLU A 441 47.52 10.43 5.71
C GLU A 441 48.36 9.58 6.67
N SER A 442 48.91 10.18 7.73
CA SER A 442 49.61 9.43 8.79
C SER A 442 48.72 8.36 9.39
N LYS A 443 47.44 8.67 9.65
CA LYS A 443 46.45 7.72 10.21
C LYS A 443 46.08 6.57 9.29
N LEU A 444 46.31 6.65 7.97
CA LEU A 444 46.10 5.50 7.07
C LEU A 444 47.03 4.33 7.42
N TYR A 445 48.21 4.64 7.96
CA TYR A 445 49.25 3.64 8.26
C TYR A 445 49.49 3.50 9.77
N GLU A 446 49.20 4.54 10.55
CA GLU A 446 49.38 4.60 12.01
C GLU A 446 48.03 4.54 12.73
N GLY A 447 47.67 3.37 13.28
CA GLY A 447 46.45 3.23 14.07
C GLY A 447 45.84 1.84 14.03
N THR A 448 44.70 1.68 14.70
CA THR A 448 43.89 0.47 14.61
C THR A 448 43.26 0.37 13.21
N PRO A 449 42.82 -0.82 12.77
CA PRO A 449 42.12 -0.98 11.49
C PRO A 449 40.94 -0.01 11.31
N GLU A 450 40.17 0.24 12.36
CA GLU A 450 39.03 1.18 12.35
C GLU A 450 39.50 2.62 12.17
N ALA A 451 40.62 3.01 12.80
CA ALA A 451 41.16 4.34 12.69
C ALA A 451 41.65 4.63 11.26
N ARG A 452 42.32 3.66 10.64
CA ARG A 452 42.77 3.72 9.25
C ARG A 452 41.59 3.83 8.29
N PHE A 453 40.54 3.05 8.53
CA PHE A 453 39.30 3.11 7.75
C PHE A 453 38.64 4.49 7.87
N CYS A 454 38.48 5.03 9.08
CA CYS A 454 37.91 6.37 9.28
C CYS A 454 38.75 7.48 8.62
N ALA A 455 40.09 7.37 8.65
CA ALA A 455 40.96 8.30 7.95
C ALA A 455 40.76 8.25 6.43
N ALA A 456 40.66 7.05 5.84
CA ALA A 456 40.38 6.87 4.42
C ALA A 456 39.02 7.46 4.02
N ILE A 457 37.97 7.23 4.83
CA ILE A 457 36.64 7.83 4.61
C ILE A 457 36.73 9.36 4.67
N THR A 458 37.41 9.89 5.68
CA THR A 458 37.51 11.35 5.89
C THR A 458 38.26 12.01 4.74
N LEU A 459 39.39 11.45 4.29
CA LEU A 459 40.12 11.95 3.12
C LEU A 459 39.25 11.91 1.86
N ALA A 460 38.51 10.82 1.63
CA ALA A 460 37.61 10.71 0.48
C ALA A 460 36.49 11.76 0.51
N MET A 461 35.86 11.99 1.67
CA MET A 461 34.85 13.05 1.85
C MET A 461 35.43 14.45 1.57
N LEU A 462 36.69 14.68 1.91
CA LEU A 462 37.41 15.94 1.66
C LEU A 462 37.90 16.09 0.21
N GLY A 463 37.72 15.10 -0.66
CA GLY A 463 38.22 15.13 -2.03
C GLY A 463 39.75 14.99 -2.13
N ARG A 464 40.38 14.29 -1.19
CA ARG A 464 41.85 14.16 -1.07
C ARG A 464 42.37 12.86 -1.67
N GLU A 465 43.19 12.98 -2.70
CA GLU A 465 43.75 11.85 -3.47
C GLU A 465 44.77 11.00 -2.68
N GLU A 466 45.27 11.51 -1.55
CA GLU A 466 46.17 10.82 -0.63
C GLU A 466 45.62 9.45 -0.16
N ALA A 467 44.29 9.28 -0.16
CA ALA A 467 43.66 7.99 0.15
C ALA A 467 43.81 6.94 -0.97
N ILE A 468 43.98 7.33 -2.23
CA ILE A 468 43.88 6.43 -3.39
C ILE A 468 44.82 5.22 -3.30
N PRO A 469 46.14 5.37 -3.02
CA PRO A 469 47.05 4.22 -2.95
C PRO A 469 46.61 3.20 -1.89
N TYR A 470 46.17 3.69 -0.73
CA TYR A 470 45.66 2.85 0.35
C TYR A 470 44.37 2.12 -0.06
N LEU A 471 43.42 2.79 -0.70
CA LEU A 471 42.17 2.20 -1.19
C LEU A 471 42.43 1.08 -2.21
N LEU A 472 43.35 1.29 -3.16
CA LEU A 472 43.73 0.27 -4.14
C LEU A 472 44.35 -0.95 -3.47
N GLU A 473 45.20 -0.75 -2.47
CA GLU A 473 45.78 -1.84 -1.68
C GLU A 473 44.68 -2.68 -0.99
N ARG A 474 43.66 -2.02 -0.41
CA ARG A 474 42.51 -2.70 0.23
C ARG A 474 41.68 -3.50 -0.78
N ILE A 475 41.49 -2.96 -1.99
CA ILE A 475 40.78 -3.65 -3.07
C ILE A 475 41.54 -4.91 -3.52
N THR A 476 42.83 -4.76 -3.80
CA THR A 476 43.70 -5.88 -4.24
C THR A 476 43.83 -6.95 -3.17
N ALA A 477 43.91 -6.57 -1.90
CA ALA A 477 43.98 -7.51 -0.78
C ALA A 477 42.62 -8.17 -0.44
N LYS A 478 41.52 -7.74 -1.09
CA LYS A 478 40.14 -8.16 -0.75
C LYS A 478 39.86 -8.01 0.74
N ASP A 479 40.17 -6.85 1.30
CA ASP A 479 40.02 -6.58 2.74
C ASP A 479 38.57 -6.76 3.21
N MET A 480 38.32 -7.82 3.99
CA MET A 480 37.00 -8.21 4.49
C MET A 480 36.61 -7.51 5.80
N ASN A 481 37.47 -6.65 6.35
CA ASN A 481 37.16 -5.91 7.56
C ASN A 481 35.96 -4.97 7.33
N LYS A 482 35.19 -4.73 8.40
CA LYS A 482 34.00 -3.88 8.41
C LYS A 482 34.02 -2.98 9.63
N LEU A 483 33.45 -1.78 9.54
CA LEU A 483 33.27 -0.92 10.71
C LEU A 483 32.16 -1.43 11.65
N SER A 484 31.24 -2.25 11.14
CA SER A 484 30.13 -2.81 11.91
C SER A 484 29.84 -4.24 11.46
N ASN A 485 29.38 -5.08 12.39
CA ASN A 485 28.88 -6.42 12.09
C ASN A 485 27.45 -6.41 11.55
N HIS A 486 26.86 -5.23 11.33
CA HIS A 486 25.54 -5.13 10.73
C HIS A 486 25.54 -5.77 9.33
N PRO A 487 24.54 -6.59 8.95
CA PRO A 487 24.51 -7.29 7.67
C PRO A 487 24.65 -6.38 6.43
N LYS A 488 24.14 -5.15 6.53
CA LYS A 488 24.23 -4.14 5.46
C LYS A 488 25.61 -3.45 5.36
N CYS A 489 26.48 -3.63 6.35
CA CYS A 489 27.83 -3.07 6.30
C CYS A 489 28.68 -3.89 5.33
N VAL A 490 29.24 -3.23 4.32
CA VAL A 490 30.05 -3.87 3.28
C VAL A 490 31.51 -4.01 3.72
N PRO A 491 32.25 -5.02 3.24
CA PRO A 491 33.68 -5.14 3.50
C PRO A 491 34.46 -3.97 2.91
N PHE A 492 35.65 -3.69 3.46
CA PHE A 492 36.44 -2.50 3.10
C PHE A 492 36.84 -2.48 1.62
N TRP A 493 37.08 -3.63 0.99
CA TRP A 493 37.35 -3.66 -0.46
C TRP A 493 36.18 -3.14 -1.31
N ILE A 494 34.92 -3.37 -0.90
CA ILE A 494 33.74 -2.79 -1.56
C ILE A 494 33.58 -1.31 -1.20
N ALA A 495 33.72 -0.97 0.08
CA ALA A 495 33.66 0.41 0.53
C ALA A 495 34.69 1.30 -0.21
N SER A 496 35.86 0.75 -0.55
CA SER A 496 36.90 1.45 -1.29
C SER A 496 36.44 1.90 -2.68
N PHE A 497 35.55 1.16 -3.37
CA PHE A 497 34.95 1.63 -4.62
C PHE A 497 33.99 2.81 -4.42
N VAL A 498 33.26 2.85 -3.31
CA VAL A 498 32.44 4.02 -2.93
C VAL A 498 33.34 5.23 -2.70
N LEU A 499 34.45 5.06 -1.97
CA LEU A 499 35.39 6.15 -1.68
C LEU A 499 36.13 6.62 -2.94
N LEU A 500 36.53 5.73 -3.84
CA LEU A 500 37.11 6.09 -5.14
C LEU A 500 36.09 6.83 -6.03
N ARG A 501 34.81 6.45 -5.97
CA ARG A 501 33.73 7.19 -6.66
C ARG A 501 33.63 8.62 -6.14
N MET A 502 33.61 8.81 -4.81
CA MET A 502 33.55 10.14 -4.20
C MET A 502 34.74 11.01 -4.62
N LEU A 503 35.93 10.41 -4.72
CA LEU A 503 37.15 11.05 -5.23
C LEU A 503 37.15 11.28 -6.74
N LYS A 504 36.16 10.75 -7.48
CA LYS A 504 36.10 10.75 -8.95
C LYS A 504 37.38 10.17 -9.59
N SER A 505 37.99 9.18 -8.94
CA SER A 505 39.25 8.58 -9.38
C SER A 505 39.01 7.41 -10.34
N THR A 506 39.71 7.37 -11.47
CA THR A 506 39.69 6.23 -12.40
C THR A 506 40.61 5.08 -11.98
N ALA A 507 41.42 5.25 -10.92
CA ALA A 507 42.51 4.33 -10.58
C ALA A 507 42.05 2.90 -10.25
N GLY A 508 40.78 2.71 -9.87
CA GLY A 508 40.19 1.40 -9.56
C GLY A 508 39.52 0.68 -10.73
N VAL A 509 39.57 1.20 -11.96
CA VAL A 509 38.80 0.63 -13.10
C VAL A 509 39.21 -0.80 -13.42
N SER A 510 40.50 -1.09 -13.53
CA SER A 510 40.98 -2.45 -13.82
C SER A 510 40.64 -3.42 -12.67
N GLN A 511 40.63 -2.95 -11.42
CA GLN A 511 40.20 -3.76 -10.27
C GLN A 511 38.70 -4.04 -10.28
N ALA A 512 37.87 -3.07 -10.70
CA ALA A 512 36.43 -3.30 -10.88
C ALA A 512 36.17 -4.30 -12.02
N ALA A 513 36.87 -4.16 -13.15
CA ALA A 513 36.78 -5.10 -14.28
C ALA A 513 37.24 -6.52 -13.87
N ALA A 514 38.30 -6.64 -13.08
CA ALA A 514 38.73 -7.91 -12.51
C ALA A 514 37.68 -8.50 -11.57
N ALA A 515 37.07 -7.68 -10.71
CA ALA A 515 36.02 -8.13 -9.80
C ALA A 515 34.79 -8.68 -10.54
N PHE A 516 34.36 -8.09 -11.67
CA PHE A 516 33.27 -8.64 -12.49
C PHE A 516 33.60 -10.01 -13.07
N LYS A 517 34.85 -10.26 -13.48
CA LYS A 517 35.31 -11.57 -13.96
C LYS A 517 35.23 -12.65 -12.86
N GLU A 518 35.33 -12.25 -11.59
CA GLU A 518 35.19 -13.12 -10.43
C GLU A 518 33.72 -13.39 -10.03
N GLN A 519 32.74 -12.85 -10.76
CA GLN A 519 31.30 -13.01 -10.48
C GLN A 519 30.92 -12.53 -9.07
N PRO A 520 30.99 -11.21 -8.80
CA PRO A 520 30.70 -10.67 -7.48
C PRO A 520 29.21 -10.83 -7.17
N GLY A 521 28.87 -11.03 -5.89
CA GLY A 521 27.48 -11.18 -5.46
C GLY A 521 26.60 -9.98 -5.82
N ALA A 522 25.28 -10.17 -5.89
CA ALA A 522 24.31 -9.19 -6.40
C ALA A 522 24.46 -7.81 -5.76
N VAL A 523 24.52 -7.74 -4.42
CA VAL A 523 24.64 -6.47 -3.70
C VAL A 523 25.97 -5.79 -4.00
N HIS A 524 27.08 -6.53 -4.02
CA HIS A 524 28.40 -5.98 -4.33
C HIS A 524 28.48 -5.44 -5.76
N SER A 525 27.84 -6.12 -6.71
CA SER A 525 27.76 -5.70 -8.11
C SER A 525 27.13 -4.32 -8.27
N THR A 526 26.12 -3.98 -7.44
CA THR A 526 25.50 -2.65 -7.48
C THR A 526 26.51 -1.52 -7.22
N TYR A 527 27.48 -1.70 -6.32
CA TYR A 527 28.53 -0.71 -6.04
C TYR A 527 29.55 -0.58 -7.19
N LEU A 528 29.94 -1.72 -7.79
CA LEU A 528 30.89 -1.73 -8.91
C LEU A 528 30.29 -1.05 -10.14
N LEU A 529 29.01 -1.32 -10.45
CA LEU A 529 28.29 -0.65 -11.53
C LEU A 529 28.18 0.85 -11.28
N ASP A 530 27.95 1.26 -10.04
CA ASP A 530 27.86 2.66 -9.65
C ASP A 530 29.20 3.40 -9.83
N TYR A 531 30.27 2.81 -9.32
CA TYR A 531 31.64 3.33 -9.47
C TYR A 531 31.98 3.51 -10.95
N LEU A 532 31.83 2.46 -11.77
CA LEU A 532 32.13 2.53 -13.21
C LEU A 532 31.26 3.56 -13.93
N SER A 533 29.96 3.66 -13.60
CA SER A 533 29.04 4.64 -14.19
C SER A 533 29.45 6.08 -13.89
N ALA A 534 29.91 6.34 -12.67
CA ALA A 534 30.35 7.66 -12.22
C ALA A 534 31.69 8.08 -12.87
N VAL A 535 32.63 7.15 -13.02
CA VAL A 535 33.95 7.46 -13.61
C VAL A 535 33.98 7.36 -15.13
N CYS A 536 32.97 6.74 -15.74
CA CYS A 536 32.85 6.53 -17.19
C CYS A 536 33.23 7.77 -18.03
N PRO A 537 32.75 9.00 -17.73
CA PRO A 537 33.10 10.19 -18.52
C PRO A 537 34.61 10.49 -18.59
N MET A 538 35.41 10.00 -17.64
CA MET A 538 36.85 10.26 -17.52
C MET A 538 37.73 9.14 -18.10
N LEU A 539 37.13 8.04 -18.54
CA LEU A 539 37.87 6.86 -19.01
C LEU A 539 38.42 7.03 -20.42
N SER A 540 39.65 6.55 -20.61
CA SER A 540 40.25 6.35 -21.93
C SER A 540 39.50 5.27 -22.72
N ALA A 541 39.71 5.23 -24.05
CA ALA A 541 39.10 4.21 -24.91
C ALA A 541 39.47 2.77 -24.49
N GLY A 542 40.71 2.55 -24.04
CA GLY A 542 41.16 1.25 -23.56
C GLY A 542 40.46 0.82 -22.27
N GLU A 543 40.36 1.72 -21.29
CA GLU A 543 39.65 1.47 -20.03
C GLU A 543 38.14 1.23 -20.25
N ARG A 544 37.53 1.96 -21.19
CA ARG A 544 36.13 1.74 -21.57
C ARG A 544 35.92 0.35 -22.16
N ALA A 545 36.80 -0.08 -23.06
CA ALA A 545 36.73 -1.41 -23.67
C ALA A 545 36.95 -2.52 -22.63
N GLU A 546 37.91 -2.34 -21.71
CA GLU A 546 38.15 -3.28 -20.60
C GLU A 546 36.91 -3.42 -19.71
N ALA A 547 36.36 -2.29 -19.25
CA ALA A 547 35.19 -2.28 -18.38
C ALA A 547 33.95 -2.86 -19.09
N ALA A 548 33.70 -2.48 -20.35
CA ALA A 548 32.59 -3.00 -21.13
C ALA A 548 32.68 -4.51 -21.29
N GLY A 549 33.81 -5.04 -21.74
CA GLY A 549 33.99 -6.48 -21.93
C GLY A 549 33.85 -7.30 -20.64
N ALA A 550 34.27 -6.74 -19.49
CA ALA A 550 34.06 -7.37 -18.19
C ALA A 550 32.59 -7.40 -17.77
N VAL A 551 31.86 -6.29 -17.95
CA VAL A 551 30.43 -6.20 -17.62
C VAL A 551 29.59 -7.09 -18.54
N GLU A 552 29.87 -7.14 -19.84
CA GLU A 552 29.17 -8.00 -20.80
C GLU A 552 29.35 -9.49 -20.48
N ALA A 553 30.58 -9.89 -20.15
CA ALA A 553 30.85 -11.27 -19.75
C ALA A 553 30.11 -11.64 -18.46
N TRP A 554 30.10 -10.74 -17.47
CA TRP A 554 29.39 -10.93 -16.22
C TRP A 554 27.86 -11.06 -16.41
N LEU A 555 27.26 -10.24 -17.27
CA LEU A 555 25.83 -10.28 -17.58
C LEU A 555 25.35 -11.60 -18.19
N SER A 556 26.24 -12.36 -18.81
CA SER A 556 25.89 -13.67 -19.40
C SER A 556 25.63 -14.77 -18.36
N SER A 557 25.80 -14.48 -17.07
CA SER A 557 25.56 -15.43 -15.97
C SER A 557 24.08 -15.83 -15.84
N SER A 558 23.80 -17.13 -15.78
CA SER A 558 22.45 -17.66 -15.55
C SER A 558 21.94 -17.49 -14.12
N GLU A 559 22.80 -17.12 -13.17
CA GLU A 559 22.47 -16.96 -11.75
C GLU A 559 22.43 -15.49 -11.32
N LEU A 560 22.40 -14.56 -12.28
CA LEU A 560 22.48 -13.13 -12.05
C LEU A 560 21.39 -12.65 -11.07
N GLY A 561 21.82 -12.13 -9.91
CA GLY A 561 20.92 -11.55 -8.92
C GLY A 561 20.19 -12.57 -8.04
N MET A 562 20.39 -13.88 -8.23
CA MET A 562 19.71 -14.95 -7.48
C MET A 562 20.26 -15.15 -6.07
N ASP A 563 21.47 -14.65 -5.79
CA ASP A 563 22.11 -14.64 -4.48
C ASP A 563 21.64 -13.48 -3.57
N TYR A 564 20.74 -12.62 -4.07
CA TYR A 564 20.15 -11.55 -3.28
C TYR A 564 19.15 -12.11 -2.25
N GLN A 565 19.24 -11.58 -1.02
CA GLN A 565 18.32 -11.88 0.06
C GLN A 565 17.77 -10.59 0.65
N MET A 566 16.45 -10.56 0.84
CA MET A 566 15.80 -9.48 1.59
C MET A 566 15.89 -9.73 3.09
N HIS A 567 15.37 -8.78 3.87
CA HIS A 567 15.28 -8.92 5.32
C HIS A 567 14.59 -10.24 5.73
N GLY A 568 15.23 -11.00 6.62
CA GLY A 568 14.76 -12.31 7.05
C GLY A 568 15.08 -13.44 6.06
N ASP A 569 16.18 -13.31 5.32
CA ASP A 569 16.78 -14.31 4.43
C ASP A 569 15.85 -14.81 3.31
N ARG A 570 14.94 -13.94 2.85
CA ARG A 570 13.95 -14.31 1.84
C ARG A 570 14.54 -14.21 0.44
N PRO A 571 14.38 -15.26 -0.39
CA PRO A 571 14.88 -15.24 -1.75
C PRO A 571 14.02 -14.28 -2.59
N GLU A 572 14.69 -13.37 -3.28
CA GLU A 572 14.12 -12.54 -4.34
C GLU A 572 15.24 -12.21 -5.32
N SER A 573 14.92 -12.08 -6.61
CA SER A 573 15.96 -11.78 -7.58
C SER A 573 16.20 -10.27 -7.71
N LEU A 574 17.46 -9.87 -7.60
CA LEU A 574 17.90 -8.51 -7.98
C LEU A 574 18.27 -8.42 -9.47
N GLY A 575 18.09 -9.50 -10.25
CA GLY A 575 18.51 -9.60 -11.66
C GLY A 575 17.98 -8.44 -12.50
N TRP A 576 16.70 -8.10 -12.37
CA TRP A 576 16.07 -6.97 -13.08
C TRP A 576 16.81 -5.64 -12.86
N SER A 577 17.32 -5.39 -11.65
CA SER A 577 18.03 -4.14 -11.33
C SER A 577 19.44 -4.18 -11.91
N LEU A 578 20.13 -5.32 -11.76
CA LEU A 578 21.48 -5.53 -12.28
C LEU A 578 21.52 -5.42 -13.81
N GLU A 579 20.58 -6.04 -14.51
CA GLU A 579 20.43 -5.99 -15.97
C GLU A 579 20.22 -4.56 -16.45
N LEU A 580 19.26 -3.83 -15.88
CA LEU A 580 18.95 -2.46 -16.29
C LEU A 580 20.13 -1.51 -16.04
N ARG A 581 20.79 -1.63 -14.88
CA ARG A 581 21.96 -0.80 -14.54
C ARG A 581 23.14 -1.09 -15.43
N ALA A 582 23.41 -2.35 -15.72
CA ALA A 582 24.50 -2.75 -16.60
C ALA A 582 24.22 -2.31 -18.05
N ALA A 583 22.98 -2.44 -18.53
CA ALA A 583 22.58 -1.93 -19.84
C ALA A 583 22.80 -0.41 -19.95
N ALA A 584 22.40 0.34 -18.93
CA ALA A 584 22.62 1.79 -18.88
C ALA A 584 24.12 2.15 -18.83
N LEU A 585 24.94 1.38 -18.11
CA LEU A 585 26.39 1.54 -18.07
C LEU A 585 27.04 1.23 -19.43
N LEU A 586 26.68 0.12 -20.06
CA LEU A 586 27.23 -0.31 -21.35
C LEU A 586 26.95 0.74 -22.43
N ALA A 587 25.73 1.28 -22.49
CA ALA A 587 25.39 2.38 -23.40
C ALA A 587 26.32 3.60 -23.23
N LYS A 588 26.73 3.91 -21.98
CA LYS A 588 27.70 4.99 -21.71
C LYS A 588 29.13 4.63 -22.10
N LEU A 589 29.52 3.37 -21.93
CA LEU A 589 30.89 2.90 -22.19
C LEU A 589 31.17 2.77 -23.70
N THR A 590 30.24 2.19 -24.46
CA THR A 590 30.40 1.89 -25.88
C THR A 590 29.88 3.01 -26.79
N GLY A 591 28.97 3.85 -26.30
CA GLY A 591 28.26 4.84 -27.12
C GLY A 591 27.15 4.23 -27.99
N GLU A 592 26.95 2.91 -27.94
CA GLU A 592 25.88 2.23 -28.65
C GLU A 592 24.60 2.26 -27.81
N GLN A 593 23.58 2.96 -28.33
CA GLN A 593 22.23 2.92 -27.78
C GLN A 593 21.57 1.61 -28.19
N GLY A 594 21.82 0.53 -27.44
CA GLY A 594 21.14 -0.73 -27.69
C GLY A 594 22.08 -1.92 -27.58
N TRP A 595 22.23 -2.42 -26.36
CA TRP A 595 22.78 -3.75 -26.17
C TRP A 595 21.72 -4.79 -26.54
N GLY A 596 21.59 -5.16 -27.82
CA GLY A 596 20.85 -6.36 -28.28
C GLY A 596 19.50 -6.66 -27.60
N ILE A 597 18.68 -5.64 -27.29
CA ILE A 597 17.60 -5.80 -26.31
C ILE A 597 16.32 -6.38 -26.93
N GLY A 598 16.23 -7.70 -26.98
CA GLY A 598 14.91 -8.38 -26.96
C GLY A 598 14.13 -8.11 -25.65
N GLY A 599 14.80 -7.58 -24.62
CA GLY A 599 14.26 -7.29 -23.28
C GLY A 599 13.75 -5.86 -23.01
N ALA A 600 14.11 -4.80 -23.77
CA ALA A 600 13.65 -3.43 -23.46
C ALA A 600 12.18 -3.22 -23.82
N ALA A 601 11.76 -3.79 -24.96
CA ALA A 601 10.36 -3.90 -25.32
C ALA A 601 9.58 -4.78 -24.33
N GLY A 602 10.21 -5.82 -23.78
CA GLY A 602 9.65 -6.65 -22.71
C GLY A 602 9.53 -5.92 -21.37
N ALA A 603 10.52 -5.10 -21.02
CA ALA A 603 10.58 -4.35 -19.77
C ALA A 603 9.56 -3.20 -19.73
N ALA A 604 9.21 -2.63 -20.89
CA ALA A 604 8.08 -1.70 -21.04
C ALA A 604 6.74 -2.32 -20.64
N ALA A 605 6.58 -3.62 -20.93
CA ALA A 605 5.40 -4.42 -20.66
C ALA A 605 5.52 -5.21 -19.35
N ASP A 606 6.56 -4.97 -18.54
CA ASP A 606 6.77 -5.68 -17.29
C ASP A 606 5.57 -5.43 -16.36
N PRO A 607 4.96 -6.46 -15.75
CA PRO A 607 3.81 -6.28 -14.85
C PRO A 607 4.15 -5.48 -13.58
N ARG A 608 5.43 -5.31 -13.24
CA ARG A 608 5.90 -4.58 -12.06
C ARG A 608 6.05 -3.10 -12.39
N GLY A 609 5.17 -2.27 -11.84
CA GLY A 609 5.20 -0.81 -12.00
C GLY A 609 6.55 -0.19 -11.62
N TYR A 610 7.14 -0.63 -10.52
CA TYR A 610 8.47 -0.16 -10.10
C TYR A 610 9.60 -0.48 -11.09
N VAL A 611 9.52 -1.60 -11.83
CA VAL A 611 10.51 -1.92 -12.88
C VAL A 611 10.32 -1.01 -14.08
N ARG A 612 9.07 -0.75 -14.49
CA ARG A 612 8.78 0.21 -15.56
C ARG A 612 9.30 1.61 -15.22
N ASN A 613 9.18 2.04 -13.95
CA ASN A 613 9.79 3.29 -13.47
C ASN A 613 11.32 3.27 -13.61
N ALA A 614 11.98 2.15 -13.27
CA ALA A 614 13.42 1.99 -13.44
C ALA A 614 13.86 2.05 -14.91
N VAL A 615 13.12 1.42 -15.81
CA VAL A 615 13.38 1.48 -17.26
C VAL A 615 13.28 2.92 -17.75
N ALA A 616 12.18 3.63 -17.42
CA ALA A 616 11.97 5.01 -17.85
C ALA A 616 13.07 5.97 -17.35
N ARG A 617 13.68 5.68 -16.19
CA ARG A 617 14.77 6.48 -15.61
C ARG A 617 16.14 6.13 -16.18
N LEU A 618 16.47 4.85 -16.26
CA LEU A 618 17.81 4.38 -16.63
C LEU A 618 18.02 4.32 -18.15
N LEU A 619 16.95 4.09 -18.91
CA LEU A 619 16.97 3.91 -20.36
C LEU A 619 15.99 4.87 -21.06
N PRO A 620 16.15 6.21 -20.91
CA PRO A 620 15.18 7.19 -21.41
C PRO A 620 15.06 7.24 -22.95
N TRP A 621 15.99 6.61 -23.68
CA TRP A 621 15.93 6.43 -25.14
C TRP A 621 15.12 5.21 -25.58
N SER A 622 14.76 4.31 -24.65
CA SER A 622 13.75 3.30 -24.95
C SER A 622 12.42 4.02 -25.14
N GLU A 623 11.61 3.65 -26.14
CA GLU A 623 10.27 4.23 -26.40
C GLU A 623 9.25 3.89 -25.29
N THR A 624 9.72 3.75 -24.05
CA THR A 624 8.96 3.37 -22.87
C THR A 624 8.67 4.65 -22.09
N GLY A 625 7.43 5.12 -22.23
CA GLY A 625 7.03 6.45 -21.79
C GLY A 625 7.06 6.67 -20.28
N MET A 626 7.47 7.87 -19.88
CA MET A 626 7.03 8.52 -18.64
C MET A 626 5.50 8.72 -18.64
N PRO A 627 4.84 8.87 -17.47
CA PRO A 627 3.43 8.56 -17.31
C PRO A 627 2.47 9.49 -18.07
N VAL A 628 1.31 8.91 -18.35
CA VAL A 628 0.04 9.47 -18.83
C VAL A 628 -0.09 10.98 -18.64
N LYS A 629 -0.39 11.67 -19.75
CA LYS A 629 -0.74 13.11 -19.78
C LYS A 629 -1.68 13.49 -18.62
N GLU A 630 -1.34 14.58 -17.93
CA GLU A 630 -2.18 15.19 -16.90
C GLU A 630 -3.59 15.47 -17.44
N GLY A 631 -4.61 15.03 -16.70
CA GLY A 631 -6.03 15.33 -16.97
C GLY A 631 -6.82 14.26 -17.74
N ALA A 632 -6.18 13.27 -18.37
CA ALA A 632 -6.89 12.15 -19.01
C ALA A 632 -7.06 10.98 -18.02
N VAL A 633 -8.27 10.43 -17.92
CA VAL A 633 -8.51 9.21 -17.12
C VAL A 633 -7.79 8.04 -17.82
N PRO A 634 -6.79 7.39 -17.20
CA PRO A 634 -5.99 6.35 -17.86
C PRO A 634 -6.82 5.11 -18.17
N LEU A 635 -6.64 4.53 -19.35
CA LEU A 635 -7.13 3.18 -19.66
C LEU A 635 -6.23 2.16 -18.97
N LEU A 636 -6.79 1.44 -17.98
CA LEU A 636 -6.10 0.42 -17.20
C LEU A 636 -5.97 -0.90 -17.96
N GLY A 637 -6.86 -1.16 -18.92
CA GLY A 637 -6.78 -2.34 -19.76
C GLY A 637 -8.09 -2.65 -20.50
N GLU A 638 -7.97 -3.56 -21.46
CA GLU A 638 -9.09 -4.10 -22.24
C GLU A 638 -9.29 -5.58 -21.96
N PHE A 639 -10.54 -5.97 -21.73
CA PHE A 639 -10.96 -7.31 -21.33
C PHE A 639 -12.19 -7.75 -22.12
N ASP A 640 -12.41 -9.06 -22.20
CA ASP A 640 -13.64 -9.61 -22.74
C ASP A 640 -14.78 -9.40 -21.73
N ILE A 641 -14.48 -9.64 -20.45
CA ILE A 641 -15.45 -9.63 -19.36
C ILE A 641 -14.84 -8.97 -18.12
N ALA A 642 -15.58 -8.06 -17.51
CA ALA A 642 -15.32 -7.55 -16.17
C ALA A 642 -16.30 -8.15 -15.17
N VAL A 643 -15.77 -8.74 -14.10
CA VAL A 643 -16.53 -9.25 -12.95
C VAL A 643 -16.38 -8.26 -11.81
N ILE A 644 -17.47 -7.69 -11.33
CA ILE A 644 -17.49 -6.69 -10.25
C ILE A 644 -17.87 -7.38 -8.95
N GLY A 645 -16.95 -7.33 -7.98
CA GLY A 645 -17.12 -7.94 -6.66
C GLY A 645 -16.05 -8.98 -6.37
N ALA A 646 -16.04 -9.43 -5.12
CA ALA A 646 -15.03 -10.34 -4.57
C ALA A 646 -15.65 -11.41 -3.67
N GLY A 647 -16.96 -11.64 -3.79
CA GLY A 647 -17.65 -12.73 -3.11
C GLY A 647 -17.32 -14.08 -3.73
N THR A 648 -17.84 -15.13 -3.10
CA THR A 648 -17.56 -16.51 -3.52
C THR A 648 -18.06 -16.78 -4.95
N ALA A 649 -19.23 -16.23 -5.30
CA ALA A 649 -19.82 -16.36 -6.64
C ALA A 649 -19.00 -15.64 -7.71
N GLU A 650 -18.53 -14.41 -7.44
CA GLU A 650 -17.71 -13.64 -8.38
C GLU A 650 -16.35 -14.31 -8.63
N VAL A 651 -15.72 -14.85 -7.58
CA VAL A 651 -14.43 -15.56 -7.69
C VAL A 651 -14.58 -16.81 -8.57
N ILE A 652 -15.57 -17.66 -8.30
CA ILE A 652 -15.82 -18.87 -9.10
C ILE A 652 -16.21 -18.51 -10.54
N GLY A 653 -17.08 -17.51 -10.71
CA GLY A 653 -17.52 -17.07 -12.03
C GLY A 653 -16.38 -16.52 -12.88
N ALA A 654 -15.50 -15.69 -12.29
CA ALA A 654 -14.33 -15.16 -12.98
C ALA A 654 -13.37 -16.29 -13.39
N ALA A 655 -13.09 -17.24 -12.48
CA ALA A 655 -12.25 -18.39 -12.79
C ALA A 655 -12.84 -19.27 -13.90
N ALA A 656 -14.15 -19.56 -13.86
CA ALA A 656 -14.83 -20.34 -14.90
C ALA A 656 -14.72 -19.70 -16.29
N LEU A 657 -14.85 -18.38 -16.37
CA LEU A 657 -14.70 -17.63 -17.62
C LEU A 657 -13.23 -17.61 -18.09
N GLY A 658 -12.28 -17.44 -17.18
CA GLY A 658 -10.86 -17.53 -17.48
C GLY A 658 -10.46 -18.89 -18.06
N ARG A 659 -10.98 -19.99 -17.48
CA ARG A 659 -10.79 -21.37 -17.99
C ARG A 659 -11.33 -21.59 -19.40
N GLN A 660 -12.28 -20.78 -19.85
CA GLN A 660 -12.78 -20.81 -21.23
C GLN A 660 -11.91 -19.99 -22.20
N GLY A 661 -10.74 -19.51 -21.77
CA GLY A 661 -9.82 -18.71 -22.57
C GLY A 661 -10.25 -17.26 -22.74
N ARG A 662 -11.19 -16.76 -21.93
CA ARG A 662 -11.60 -15.35 -21.94
C ARG A 662 -10.60 -14.50 -21.20
N LYS A 663 -10.36 -13.28 -21.68
CA LYS A 663 -9.59 -12.27 -20.97
C LYS A 663 -10.48 -11.61 -19.91
N VAL A 664 -10.35 -12.04 -18.65
CA VAL A 664 -11.22 -11.63 -17.54
C VAL A 664 -10.47 -10.71 -16.57
N VAL A 665 -11.16 -9.66 -16.12
CA VAL A 665 -10.77 -8.87 -14.94
C VAL A 665 -11.79 -9.02 -13.83
N LEU A 666 -11.33 -9.29 -12.61
CA LEU A 666 -12.13 -9.19 -11.39
C LEU A 666 -11.77 -7.89 -10.67
N ILE A 667 -12.76 -7.03 -10.43
CA ILE A 667 -12.61 -5.74 -9.77
C ILE A 667 -13.11 -5.87 -8.33
N ALA A 668 -12.20 -5.80 -7.36
CA ALA A 668 -12.46 -5.99 -5.94
C ALA A 668 -12.42 -4.65 -5.17
N ASP A 669 -13.47 -4.39 -4.37
CA ASP A 669 -13.66 -3.13 -3.62
C ASP A 669 -12.61 -2.87 -2.54
N GLY A 670 -11.97 -3.93 -2.06
CA GLY A 670 -10.86 -3.95 -1.13
C GLY A 670 -9.81 -4.96 -1.56
N SER A 671 -9.01 -5.45 -0.61
CA SER A 671 -7.95 -6.43 -0.89
C SER A 671 -8.40 -7.89 -0.69
N ALA A 672 -9.59 -8.17 -0.17
CA ALA A 672 -10.00 -9.53 0.18
C ALA A 672 -10.87 -10.19 -0.90
N LEU A 673 -10.70 -11.50 -1.11
CA LEU A 673 -11.53 -12.39 -1.93
C LEU A 673 -12.31 -13.37 -1.05
N MET A 674 -13.38 -13.96 -1.57
CA MET A 674 -14.32 -14.78 -0.78
C MET A 674 -14.75 -14.05 0.49
N THR A 675 -15.23 -12.81 0.31
CA THR A 675 -15.44 -11.86 1.40
C THR A 675 -16.38 -12.36 2.50
N GLU A 676 -17.27 -13.30 2.21
CA GLU A 676 -18.15 -13.97 3.18
C GLU A 676 -17.33 -14.68 4.27
N VAL A 677 -16.17 -15.22 3.92
CA VAL A 677 -15.27 -15.93 4.84
C VAL A 677 -14.15 -15.00 5.31
N THR A 678 -13.47 -14.32 4.39
CA THR A 678 -12.25 -13.56 4.70
C THR A 678 -12.51 -12.23 5.39
N ARG A 679 -13.58 -11.52 5.02
CA ARG A 679 -13.98 -10.23 5.57
C ARG A 679 -15.00 -10.38 6.70
N SER A 680 -16.05 -11.17 6.49
CA SER A 680 -17.13 -11.36 7.49
C SER A 680 -16.80 -12.41 8.56
N ARG A 681 -15.73 -13.19 8.38
CA ARG A 681 -15.26 -14.21 9.34
C ARG A 681 -16.31 -15.29 9.64
N VAL A 682 -17.17 -15.58 8.66
CA VAL A 682 -18.06 -16.75 8.71
C VAL A 682 -17.22 -17.97 8.38
N THR A 683 -16.75 -18.68 9.41
CA THR A 683 -15.86 -19.84 9.27
C THR A 683 -16.59 -21.16 9.19
N TYR A 684 -17.86 -21.21 9.61
CA TYR A 684 -18.68 -22.41 9.47
C TYR A 684 -19.31 -22.44 8.08
N PHE A 685 -18.93 -23.44 7.29
CA PHE A 685 -19.41 -23.63 5.93
C PHE A 685 -19.97 -25.05 5.79
N LYS A 686 -21.25 -25.22 6.15
CA LYS A 686 -21.95 -26.51 5.99
C LYS A 686 -22.42 -26.66 4.54
N GLY A 687 -21.96 -27.71 3.86
CA GLY A 687 -22.42 -28.08 2.51
C GLY A 687 -21.52 -27.66 1.35
N LEU A 688 -20.20 -27.57 1.55
CA LEU A 688 -19.27 -27.74 0.41
C LEU A 688 -19.41 -29.19 -0.07
N ASP A 689 -20.34 -29.42 -0.99
CA ASP A 689 -20.71 -30.74 -1.50
C ASP A 689 -19.80 -31.13 -2.67
N GLU A 690 -19.28 -32.36 -2.64
CA GLU A 690 -18.49 -32.97 -3.72
C GLU A 690 -19.30 -33.18 -5.00
N SER A 691 -20.63 -33.02 -4.94
CA SER A 691 -21.49 -32.98 -6.11
C SER A 691 -21.32 -31.70 -6.96
N ALA A 692 -20.62 -30.68 -6.45
CA ALA A 692 -20.27 -29.50 -7.22
C ALA A 692 -19.42 -29.90 -8.44
N GLY A 693 -19.80 -29.44 -9.63
CA GLY A 693 -19.04 -29.68 -10.87
C GLY A 693 -18.19 -28.47 -11.27
N GLY A 694 -17.13 -28.72 -12.04
CA GLY A 694 -16.33 -27.64 -12.66
C GLY A 694 -15.49 -26.85 -11.66
N VAL A 695 -15.48 -25.52 -11.79
CA VAL A 695 -14.59 -24.63 -11.01
C VAL A 695 -14.93 -24.57 -9.53
N ALA A 696 -16.18 -24.81 -9.14
CA ALA A 696 -16.56 -24.89 -7.73
C ALA A 696 -15.88 -26.10 -7.03
N TYR A 697 -15.77 -27.23 -7.72
CA TYR A 697 -15.01 -28.39 -7.24
C TYR A 697 -13.52 -28.09 -7.15
N GLU A 698 -12.96 -27.40 -8.15
CA GLU A 698 -11.55 -26.97 -8.13
C GLU A 698 -11.25 -26.09 -6.90
N LEU A 699 -12.14 -25.16 -6.55
CA LEU A 699 -12.01 -24.35 -5.34
C LEU A 699 -12.01 -25.22 -4.08
N ILE A 700 -12.94 -26.18 -3.97
CA ILE A 700 -13.01 -27.12 -2.84
C ILE A 700 -11.71 -27.92 -2.71
N ASP A 701 -11.21 -28.44 -3.82
CA ASP A 701 -9.95 -29.19 -3.86
C ASP A 701 -8.76 -28.32 -3.45
N LEU A 702 -8.68 -27.07 -3.93
CA LEU A 702 -7.65 -26.12 -3.50
C LEU A 702 -7.76 -25.81 -2.01
N LEU A 703 -8.97 -25.59 -1.48
CA LEU A 703 -9.19 -25.35 -0.05
C LEU A 703 -8.70 -26.55 0.80
N ARG A 704 -8.91 -27.79 0.33
CA ARG A 704 -8.41 -29.00 1.00
C ARG A 704 -6.88 -29.08 0.91
N GLN A 705 -6.32 -28.85 -0.27
CA GLN A 705 -4.87 -28.90 -0.51
C GLN A 705 -4.11 -27.88 0.34
N GLU A 706 -4.66 -26.67 0.50
CA GLU A 706 -4.07 -25.62 1.34
C GLU A 706 -4.32 -25.85 2.84
N GLY A 707 -5.10 -26.87 3.24
CA GLY A 707 -5.54 -27.06 4.62
C GLY A 707 -6.50 -25.97 5.11
N ALA A 708 -7.06 -25.19 4.18
CA ALA A 708 -8.01 -24.13 4.47
C ALA A 708 -9.36 -24.67 4.95
N TRP A 709 -9.69 -25.92 4.61
CA TRP A 709 -10.93 -26.58 5.02
C TRP A 709 -10.63 -27.92 5.71
N ASN A 710 -11.15 -28.08 6.94
CA ASN A 710 -10.99 -29.32 7.71
C ASN A 710 -12.22 -30.26 7.65
N GLY A 711 -13.19 -29.97 6.77
CA GLY A 711 -14.47 -30.69 6.67
C GLY A 711 -15.63 -29.98 7.36
N GLU A 712 -15.37 -29.09 8.32
CA GLU A 712 -16.41 -28.34 9.07
C GLU A 712 -16.19 -26.82 9.05
N GLN A 713 -14.93 -26.40 9.17
CA GLN A 713 -14.53 -25.00 9.30
C GLN A 713 -13.53 -24.59 8.24
N LEU A 714 -13.65 -23.33 7.83
CA LEU A 714 -12.74 -22.63 6.94
C LEU A 714 -11.79 -21.73 7.73
N GLU A 715 -10.50 -21.82 7.43
CA GLU A 715 -9.47 -20.92 7.93
C GLU A 715 -9.36 -19.70 6.99
N PRO A 716 -9.72 -18.48 7.43
CA PRO A 716 -9.85 -17.33 6.54
C PRO A 716 -8.58 -16.91 5.80
N VAL A 717 -7.39 -17.08 6.39
CA VAL A 717 -6.14 -16.71 5.72
C VAL A 717 -5.84 -17.69 4.60
N LEU A 718 -5.98 -18.99 4.84
CA LEU A 718 -5.76 -20.03 3.83
C LEU A 718 -6.83 -19.98 2.73
N VAL A 719 -8.07 -19.59 3.05
CA VAL A 719 -9.13 -19.35 2.06
C VAL A 719 -8.75 -18.24 1.09
N GLN A 720 -8.22 -17.12 1.61
CA GLN A 720 -7.72 -16.03 0.77
C GLN A 720 -6.63 -16.52 -0.20
N LEU A 721 -5.69 -17.34 0.29
CA LEU A 721 -4.60 -17.90 -0.51
C LEU A 721 -5.10 -18.86 -1.60
N ALA A 722 -6.07 -19.71 -1.26
CA ALA A 722 -6.71 -20.61 -2.22
C ALA A 722 -7.45 -19.83 -3.32
N ALA A 723 -8.17 -18.76 -2.96
CA ALA A 723 -8.89 -17.91 -3.90
C ALA A 723 -7.95 -17.17 -4.87
N ASP A 724 -6.85 -16.60 -4.35
CA ASP A 724 -5.81 -15.99 -5.18
C ASP A 724 -5.25 -17.00 -6.19
N ARG A 725 -4.91 -18.21 -5.73
CA ARG A 725 -4.37 -19.27 -6.59
C ARG A 725 -5.37 -19.72 -7.66
N LEU A 726 -6.65 -19.88 -7.30
CA LEU A 726 -7.68 -20.26 -8.26
C LEU A 726 -7.75 -19.26 -9.42
N LEU A 727 -7.78 -17.96 -9.12
CA LEU A 727 -7.82 -16.90 -10.13
C LEU A 727 -6.54 -16.83 -10.96
N GLN A 728 -5.36 -16.97 -10.34
CA GLN A 728 -4.09 -17.06 -11.05
C GLN A 728 -4.05 -18.24 -12.02
N ASN A 729 -4.45 -19.44 -11.56
CA ASN A 729 -4.48 -20.65 -12.37
C ASN A 729 -5.46 -20.55 -13.55
N ALA A 730 -6.53 -19.75 -13.39
CA ALA A 730 -7.53 -19.48 -14.43
C ALA A 730 -7.13 -18.33 -15.37
N GLY A 731 -6.00 -17.65 -15.15
CA GLY A 731 -5.56 -16.51 -15.97
C GLY A 731 -6.39 -15.24 -15.77
N VAL A 732 -7.04 -15.09 -14.62
CA VAL A 732 -7.87 -13.91 -14.30
C VAL A 732 -6.98 -12.79 -13.76
N SER A 733 -7.13 -11.58 -14.31
CA SER A 733 -6.51 -10.38 -13.74
C SER A 733 -7.35 -9.88 -12.57
N VAL A 734 -6.73 -9.57 -11.43
CA VAL A 734 -7.44 -9.04 -10.25
C VAL A 734 -7.00 -7.61 -9.99
N LEU A 735 -7.96 -6.70 -9.94
CA LEU A 735 -7.75 -5.30 -9.59
C LEU A 735 -8.28 -5.05 -8.17
N TYR A 736 -7.38 -5.03 -7.20
CA TYR A 736 -7.68 -4.81 -5.79
C TYR A 736 -7.82 -3.32 -5.46
N GLU A 737 -8.54 -3.02 -4.37
CA GLU A 737 -8.78 -1.66 -3.88
C GLU A 737 -9.37 -0.70 -4.93
N ALA A 738 -10.18 -1.24 -5.86
CA ALA A 738 -10.80 -0.50 -6.94
C ALA A 738 -12.34 -0.66 -6.91
N ARG A 739 -13.06 0.44 -7.14
CA ARG A 739 -14.51 0.51 -7.03
C ARG A 739 -15.12 1.13 -8.25
N CYS A 740 -16.18 0.52 -8.77
CA CYS A 740 -16.88 1.05 -9.93
C CYS A 740 -17.58 2.37 -9.58
N LEU A 741 -17.30 3.43 -10.35
CA LEU A 741 -17.92 4.75 -10.25
C LEU A 741 -19.14 4.85 -11.16
N GLU A 742 -18.95 4.47 -12.43
CA GLU A 742 -19.98 4.52 -13.46
C GLU A 742 -19.61 3.64 -14.65
N GLU A 743 -20.62 3.29 -15.45
CA GLU A 743 -20.46 2.62 -16.74
C GLU A 743 -20.82 3.60 -17.86
N LYS A 744 -19.91 3.78 -18.81
CA LYS A 744 -20.12 4.52 -20.04
C LYS A 744 -20.22 3.54 -21.20
N LYS A 745 -21.39 3.47 -21.85
CA LYS A 745 -21.56 2.65 -23.06
C LYS A 745 -20.76 3.25 -24.22
N ALA A 746 -19.83 2.50 -24.78
CA ALA A 746 -19.13 2.83 -26.02
C ALA A 746 -19.53 1.84 -27.13
N VAL A 747 -19.28 2.19 -28.40
CA VAL A 747 -19.63 1.32 -29.53
C VAL A 747 -18.84 0.01 -29.44
N GLY A 748 -19.53 -1.09 -29.14
CA GLY A 748 -18.96 -2.44 -29.08
C GLY A 748 -18.34 -2.87 -27.74
N ARG A 749 -18.17 -1.97 -26.76
CA ARG A 749 -17.67 -2.28 -25.40
C ARG A 749 -18.23 -1.29 -24.36
N SER A 750 -18.31 -1.73 -23.10
CA SER A 750 -18.57 -0.84 -21.96
C SER A 750 -17.24 -0.33 -21.39
N LEU A 751 -17.18 0.96 -21.07
CA LEU A 751 -16.08 1.58 -20.34
C LEU A 751 -16.52 1.74 -18.88
N ILE A 752 -15.84 1.02 -17.98
CA ILE A 752 -16.10 1.06 -16.54
C ILE A 752 -15.12 2.05 -15.94
N GLU A 753 -15.61 3.15 -15.41
CA GLU A 753 -14.79 4.06 -14.63
C GLU A 753 -14.66 3.51 -13.20
N VAL A 754 -13.43 3.37 -12.71
CA VAL A 754 -13.12 2.85 -11.38
C VAL A 754 -12.38 3.91 -10.56
N ALA A 755 -12.78 4.08 -9.30
CA ALA A 755 -12.06 4.83 -8.28
C ALA A 755 -11.13 3.91 -7.50
N TYR A 756 -9.92 4.38 -7.23
CA TYR A 756 -8.93 3.74 -6.36
C TYR A 756 -8.16 4.84 -5.61
N LYS A 757 -7.29 4.48 -4.64
CA LYS A 757 -6.60 5.47 -3.77
C LYS A 757 -5.83 6.56 -4.53
N ASN A 758 -5.40 6.25 -5.76
CA ASN A 758 -4.62 7.13 -6.64
C ASN A 758 -5.45 7.91 -7.67
N GLY A 759 -6.78 7.94 -7.54
CA GLY A 759 -7.66 8.67 -8.46
C GLY A 759 -8.64 7.73 -9.15
N LYS A 760 -8.76 7.88 -10.46
CA LYS A 760 -9.69 7.11 -11.28
C LYS A 760 -9.05 6.61 -12.57
N GLY A 761 -9.58 5.52 -13.10
CA GLY A 761 -9.12 4.85 -14.31
C GLY A 761 -10.27 4.21 -15.07
N LEU A 762 -10.04 3.81 -16.32
CA LEU A 762 -11.02 3.16 -17.18
C LEU A 762 -10.65 1.70 -17.41
N VAL A 763 -11.63 0.80 -17.31
CA VAL A 763 -11.52 -0.60 -17.73
C VAL A 763 -12.48 -0.79 -18.90
N ALA A 764 -11.97 -1.20 -20.06
CA ALA A 764 -12.82 -1.54 -21.20
C ALA A 764 -13.19 -3.02 -21.16
N ALA A 765 -14.49 -3.34 -21.22
CA ALA A 765 -14.98 -4.72 -21.19
C ALA A 765 -16.10 -4.94 -22.22
N GLY A 766 -16.11 -6.10 -22.88
CA GLY A 766 -17.21 -6.49 -23.78
C GLY A 766 -18.51 -6.82 -23.03
N ARG A 767 -18.39 -7.35 -21.81
CA ARG A 767 -19.52 -7.63 -20.89
C ARG A 767 -19.15 -7.32 -19.45
N ILE A 768 -20.16 -7.03 -18.64
CA ILE A 768 -20.04 -6.76 -17.21
C ILE A 768 -20.92 -7.73 -16.45
N ILE A 769 -20.35 -8.41 -15.46
CA ILE A 769 -21.04 -9.35 -14.55
C ILE A 769 -20.85 -8.82 -13.13
N GLY A 770 -21.92 -8.79 -12.34
CA GLY A 770 -21.86 -8.40 -10.93
C GLY A 770 -23.25 -8.18 -10.36
N GLN A 771 -23.35 -8.11 -9.03
CA GLN A 771 -24.62 -7.79 -8.37
C GLN A 771 -25.07 -6.36 -8.73
N ALA A 772 -26.34 -6.21 -9.11
CA ALA A 772 -26.88 -5.03 -9.79
C ALA A 772 -26.96 -3.73 -8.97
N ASP A 773 -26.62 -3.74 -7.67
CA ASP A 773 -26.94 -2.64 -6.75
C ASP A 773 -25.75 -1.94 -6.07
N ARG A 774 -24.50 -2.25 -6.46
CA ARG A 774 -23.34 -1.47 -5.95
C ARG A 774 -22.91 -0.42 -6.97
N ALA A 775 -23.14 0.85 -6.62
CA ALA A 775 -22.58 2.05 -7.25
C ALA A 775 -23.10 2.45 -8.66
N GLY A 776 -24.26 1.96 -9.10
CA GLY A 776 -24.91 2.48 -10.33
C GLY A 776 -24.46 1.85 -11.64
N VAL A 777 -23.65 0.78 -11.60
CA VAL A 777 -23.36 -0.09 -12.75
C VAL A 777 -24.28 -1.31 -12.71
N LYS A 778 -25.17 -1.45 -13.70
CA LYS A 778 -26.06 -2.61 -13.80
C LYS A 778 -25.32 -3.75 -14.50
N GLY A 779 -24.80 -4.71 -13.75
CA GLY A 779 -24.27 -5.96 -14.30
C GLY A 779 -25.35 -6.72 -15.08
N GLN A 780 -24.98 -7.33 -16.19
CA GLN A 780 -25.85 -8.30 -16.85
C GLN A 780 -25.77 -9.62 -16.08
N ALA A 781 -26.91 -10.16 -15.65
CA ALA A 781 -26.96 -11.53 -15.17
C ALA A 781 -26.52 -12.45 -16.33
N VAL A 782 -25.47 -13.24 -16.12
CA VAL A 782 -25.15 -14.32 -17.05
C VAL A 782 -25.95 -15.55 -16.61
N PRO A 783 -26.86 -16.07 -17.47
CA PRO A 783 -27.55 -17.32 -17.19
C PRO A 783 -26.51 -18.41 -16.87
N GLY A 784 -26.63 -19.02 -15.68
CA GLY A 784 -25.78 -20.14 -15.27
C GLY A 784 -24.57 -19.83 -14.38
N THR A 785 -24.31 -18.58 -13.96
CA THR A 785 -23.16 -18.28 -13.07
C THR A 785 -23.55 -17.70 -11.70
N LEU A 786 -24.68 -16.97 -11.59
CA LEU A 786 -25.05 -16.30 -10.34
C LEU A 786 -25.91 -17.15 -9.37
N THR A 787 -26.56 -18.21 -9.87
CA THR A 787 -27.51 -19.03 -9.08
C THR A 787 -26.93 -20.39 -8.65
N ALA A 788 -25.77 -20.79 -9.20
CA ALA A 788 -25.19 -22.11 -8.94
C ALA A 788 -24.33 -22.19 -7.67
N VAL A 789 -23.87 -21.06 -7.12
CA VAL A 789 -22.94 -21.03 -5.98
C VAL A 789 -23.65 -20.79 -4.64
N LEU A 790 -24.86 -20.22 -4.64
CA LEU A 790 -25.63 -19.96 -3.41
C LEU A 790 -26.62 -21.07 -3.03
N ILE A 791 -26.72 -22.19 -3.76
CA ILE A 791 -27.72 -23.25 -3.50
C ILE A 791 -27.15 -24.68 -3.55
N SER A 792 -25.85 -24.89 -3.30
CA SER A 792 -25.34 -26.25 -3.02
C SER A 792 -24.95 -26.48 -1.56
N SER A 793 -24.96 -25.44 -0.70
CA SER A 793 -24.50 -25.57 0.68
C SER A 793 -25.60 -25.31 1.70
N GLY A 794 -26.32 -26.38 2.04
CA GLY A 794 -27.28 -26.40 3.13
C GLY A 794 -27.86 -27.79 3.29
N SER A 795 -27.14 -28.69 3.94
CA SER A 795 -27.76 -29.88 4.55
C SER A 795 -28.29 -29.53 5.95
N PHE A 796 -29.13 -30.42 6.48
CA PHE A 796 -29.83 -30.45 7.79
C PHE A 796 -31.29 -29.94 7.73
N GLY A 797 -32.33 -30.77 7.90
CA GLY A 797 -32.41 -32.09 8.52
C GLY A 797 -33.40 -33.04 7.86
N GLU A 798 -33.31 -34.27 8.34
CA GLU A 798 -33.96 -35.53 7.97
C GLU A 798 -35.26 -35.45 7.14
N THR A 799 -35.22 -36.16 6.00
CA THR A 799 -36.33 -36.59 5.12
C THR A 799 -37.08 -35.54 4.30
N ALA A 800 -36.46 -35.09 3.21
CA ALA A 800 -37.18 -34.88 1.94
C ALA A 800 -36.17 -34.97 0.78
N GLU A 801 -36.23 -36.05 0.00
CA GLU A 801 -35.41 -36.19 -1.21
C GLU A 801 -35.73 -35.07 -2.20
N CYS A 802 -34.69 -34.46 -2.80
CA CYS A 802 -34.85 -33.55 -3.92
C CYS A 802 -35.63 -34.27 -5.02
N SER A 803 -36.90 -33.92 -5.17
CA SER A 803 -37.83 -34.65 -6.02
C SER A 803 -38.00 -33.92 -7.33
N TRP A 804 -37.74 -34.63 -8.42
CA TRP A 804 -38.08 -34.19 -9.76
C TRP A 804 -39.47 -34.69 -10.11
N MET A 805 -40.35 -33.76 -10.45
CA MET A 805 -41.67 -34.10 -10.97
C MET A 805 -41.82 -33.54 -12.37
N GLU A 806 -42.12 -34.44 -13.30
CA GLU A 806 -42.67 -34.03 -14.58
C GLU A 806 -44.18 -33.99 -14.47
N TRP A 807 -44.75 -32.84 -14.80
CA TRP A 807 -46.18 -32.70 -14.88
C TRP A 807 -46.60 -32.44 -16.32
N ASN A 808 -47.49 -33.30 -16.81
CA ASN A 808 -48.03 -33.21 -18.15
C ASN A 808 -49.51 -32.84 -18.06
N HIS A 809 -49.89 -31.71 -18.65
CA HIS A 809 -51.28 -31.27 -18.76
C HIS A 809 -51.58 -30.91 -20.21
N GLY A 810 -52.50 -31.65 -20.84
CA GLY A 810 -52.88 -31.41 -22.24
C GLY A 810 -51.74 -31.59 -23.25
N GLY A 811 -50.74 -32.43 -22.96
CA GLY A 811 -49.59 -32.67 -23.84
C GLY A 811 -48.43 -31.69 -23.65
N LYS A 812 -48.56 -30.69 -22.77
CA LYS A 812 -47.48 -29.76 -22.40
C LYS A 812 -46.76 -30.28 -21.15
N ARG A 813 -45.44 -30.40 -21.23
CA ARG A 813 -44.58 -30.96 -20.18
C ARG A 813 -43.90 -29.84 -19.40
N LEU A 814 -44.14 -29.82 -18.09
CA LEU A 814 -43.50 -28.93 -17.13
C LEU A 814 -42.62 -29.75 -16.21
N SER A 815 -41.35 -29.38 -16.09
CA SER A 815 -40.43 -29.99 -15.13
C SER A 815 -40.33 -29.11 -13.90
N LEU A 816 -40.75 -29.66 -12.76
CA LEU A 816 -40.70 -29.00 -11.46
C LEU A 816 -39.62 -29.66 -10.62
N ARG A 817 -38.71 -28.85 -10.09
CA ARG A 817 -37.78 -29.28 -9.05
C ARG A 817 -38.14 -28.57 -7.76
N LEU A 818 -38.54 -29.35 -6.77
CA LEU A 818 -38.77 -28.86 -5.42
C LEU A 818 -37.47 -28.85 -4.63
N ARG A 819 -37.19 -27.72 -4.00
CA ARG A 819 -36.09 -27.54 -3.06
C ARG A 819 -36.65 -27.07 -1.72
N PRO A 820 -36.13 -27.56 -0.58
CA PRO A 820 -36.49 -27.03 0.73
C PRO A 820 -36.06 -25.56 0.86
N GLY A 821 -36.82 -24.79 1.63
CA GLY A 821 -36.52 -23.41 2.00
C GLY A 821 -35.43 -23.26 3.05
N TYR A 822 -35.08 -22.01 3.42
CA TYR A 822 -34.07 -21.77 4.47
C TYR A 822 -34.67 -22.00 5.87
N TYR A 823 -35.99 -21.87 6.00
CA TYR A 823 -36.76 -22.16 7.20
C TYR A 823 -37.63 -23.42 7.02
N PRO A 824 -38.02 -24.12 8.12
CA PRO A 824 -38.77 -25.38 8.07
C PRO A 824 -40.12 -25.30 7.34
N GLU A 825 -40.67 -24.10 7.16
CA GLU A 825 -41.96 -23.88 6.50
C GLU A 825 -41.83 -23.25 5.11
N GLU A 826 -40.62 -23.17 4.54
CA GLU A 826 -40.41 -22.61 3.21
C GLU A 826 -40.08 -23.71 2.20
N ALA A 827 -40.46 -23.49 0.94
CA ALA A 827 -40.07 -24.34 -0.18
C ALA A 827 -39.82 -23.49 -1.43
N TYR A 828 -38.71 -23.75 -2.12
CA TYR A 828 -38.39 -23.15 -3.40
C TYR A 828 -38.80 -24.10 -4.53
N LEU A 829 -39.45 -23.54 -5.54
CA LEU A 829 -39.92 -24.28 -6.70
C LEU A 829 -39.19 -23.78 -7.95
N ASP A 830 -38.27 -24.58 -8.48
CA ASP A 830 -37.71 -24.32 -9.80
C ASP A 830 -38.62 -24.87 -10.88
N VAL A 831 -38.84 -24.05 -11.89
CA VAL A 831 -39.76 -24.35 -12.97
C VAL A 831 -38.96 -24.33 -14.26
N ARG A 832 -38.76 -25.49 -14.87
CA ARG A 832 -38.19 -25.58 -16.22
C ARG A 832 -39.30 -25.78 -17.23
N TRP A 833 -39.40 -24.82 -18.15
CA TRP A 833 -40.38 -24.77 -19.22
C TRP A 833 -39.68 -24.60 -20.58
N PRO A 834 -39.96 -25.41 -21.60
CA PRO A 834 -39.38 -25.21 -22.93
C PRO A 834 -39.88 -23.90 -23.58
N LEU A 835 -38.94 -22.99 -23.91
CA LEU A 835 -39.19 -21.68 -24.52
C LEU A 835 -40.06 -21.70 -25.79
N GLU A 836 -40.02 -22.80 -26.55
CA GLU A 836 -40.75 -22.97 -27.82
C GLU A 836 -42.28 -22.88 -27.67
N PHE A 837 -42.82 -22.85 -26.45
CA PHE A 837 -44.25 -22.73 -26.17
C PHE A 837 -44.65 -21.43 -25.46
N ALA A 838 -43.72 -20.52 -25.17
CA ALA A 838 -44.02 -19.24 -24.50
C ALA A 838 -44.74 -18.22 -25.41
N GLU A 839 -44.68 -18.41 -26.74
CA GLU A 839 -45.32 -17.50 -27.71
C GLU A 839 -46.83 -17.71 -27.86
N LEU A 840 -47.39 -18.84 -27.43
CA LEU A 840 -48.81 -19.15 -27.57
C LEU A 840 -49.55 -19.09 -26.23
N ALA A 841 -50.00 -17.87 -25.91
CA ALA A 841 -51.13 -17.53 -25.05
C ALA A 841 -50.97 -17.81 -23.54
N GLY A 842 -50.10 -17.07 -22.82
CA GLY A 842 -50.30 -16.76 -21.39
C GLY A 842 -50.55 -17.93 -20.42
N THR A 843 -50.23 -19.18 -20.79
CA THR A 843 -50.66 -20.38 -20.05
C THR A 843 -49.70 -20.79 -18.92
N GLY A 844 -48.60 -20.07 -18.70
CA GLY A 844 -47.64 -20.39 -17.63
C GLY A 844 -48.25 -20.27 -16.23
N GLU A 845 -49.01 -19.20 -15.99
CA GLU A 845 -49.69 -18.95 -14.70
C GLU A 845 -50.83 -19.94 -14.41
N LEU A 846 -51.52 -20.41 -15.48
CA LEU A 846 -52.65 -21.35 -15.40
C LEU A 846 -52.24 -22.78 -14.99
N LEU A 847 -50.96 -23.12 -15.11
CA LEU A 847 -50.43 -24.41 -14.68
C LEU A 847 -49.83 -24.32 -13.29
N MET A 848 -49.07 -23.26 -12.98
CA MET A 848 -48.37 -23.13 -11.70
C MET A 848 -49.26 -23.26 -10.47
N LEU A 849 -50.43 -22.60 -10.46
CA LEU A 849 -51.39 -22.68 -9.35
C LEU A 849 -51.90 -24.11 -9.09
N PRO A 850 -52.45 -24.83 -10.07
CA PRO A 850 -52.86 -26.21 -9.86
C PRO A 850 -51.70 -27.18 -9.56
N ALA A 851 -50.46 -26.88 -9.97
CA ALA A 851 -49.28 -27.64 -9.54
C ALA A 851 -49.06 -27.50 -8.04
N VAL A 852 -49.02 -26.25 -7.56
CA VAL A 852 -48.78 -25.90 -6.16
C VAL A 852 -49.90 -26.44 -5.27
N GLU A 853 -51.17 -26.30 -5.68
CA GLU A 853 -52.31 -26.88 -4.97
C GLU A 853 -52.24 -28.41 -4.92
N LYS A 854 -51.84 -29.06 -6.01
CA LYS A 854 -51.67 -30.51 -6.04
C LYS A 854 -50.50 -30.97 -5.15
N LEU A 855 -49.40 -30.21 -5.10
CA LEU A 855 -48.27 -30.49 -4.22
C LEU A 855 -48.65 -30.33 -2.74
N ARG A 856 -49.46 -29.33 -2.38
CA ARG A 856 -50.06 -29.19 -1.05
C ARG A 856 -50.97 -30.36 -0.70
N ASN A 857 -51.89 -30.71 -1.60
CA ASN A 857 -52.82 -31.84 -1.41
C ASN A 857 -52.10 -33.20 -1.30
N LEU A 858 -50.94 -33.36 -1.93
CA LEU A 858 -50.10 -34.55 -1.82
C LEU A 858 -49.20 -34.55 -0.57
N GLY A 859 -49.25 -33.49 0.26
CA GLY A 859 -48.43 -33.34 1.46
C GLY A 859 -46.93 -33.09 1.17
N VAL A 860 -46.60 -32.68 -0.06
CA VAL A 860 -45.20 -32.45 -0.49
C VAL A 860 -44.68 -31.10 -0.02
N ILE A 861 -45.56 -30.11 0.13
CA ILE A 861 -45.27 -28.79 0.72
C ILE A 861 -46.40 -28.41 1.70
N SER A 862 -46.09 -27.68 2.78
CA SER A 862 -47.08 -27.30 3.80
C SER A 862 -48.09 -26.26 3.29
N ASP A 863 -49.27 -26.23 3.90
CA ASP A 863 -50.33 -25.27 3.55
C ASP A 863 -49.92 -23.81 3.80
N GLY A 864 -49.00 -23.58 4.74
CA GLY A 864 -48.46 -22.26 5.11
C GLY A 864 -47.22 -21.81 4.33
N ALA A 865 -46.67 -22.64 3.44
CA ALA A 865 -45.38 -22.34 2.82
C ALA A 865 -45.40 -21.11 1.91
N ALA A 866 -44.49 -20.17 2.17
CA ALA A 866 -44.21 -19.01 1.33
C ALA A 866 -43.46 -19.47 0.06
N LEU A 867 -44.00 -19.13 -1.11
CA LEU A 867 -43.39 -19.48 -2.39
C LEU A 867 -42.56 -18.31 -2.90
N ALA A 868 -41.24 -18.46 -2.93
CA ALA A 868 -40.35 -17.56 -3.64
C ALA A 868 -40.09 -18.11 -5.05
N TYR A 869 -40.54 -17.38 -6.08
CA TYR A 869 -40.34 -17.74 -7.47
C TYR A 869 -38.92 -17.34 -7.90
N ILE A 870 -38.12 -18.32 -8.31
CA ILE A 870 -36.83 -18.08 -8.96
C ILE A 870 -37.03 -18.43 -10.44
N ALA A 871 -37.18 -17.40 -11.26
CA ALA A 871 -37.23 -17.58 -12.71
C ALA A 871 -35.81 -17.87 -13.22
N ASP A 872 -35.63 -18.94 -13.98
CA ASP A 872 -34.37 -19.22 -14.69
C ASP A 872 -34.16 -18.26 -15.90
N GLU A 873 -35.15 -17.43 -16.26
CA GLU A 873 -35.09 -16.45 -17.35
C GLU A 873 -35.72 -15.09 -16.99
N PRO A 874 -35.23 -13.96 -17.56
CA PRO A 874 -35.84 -12.65 -17.33
C PRO A 874 -37.26 -12.57 -17.91
N TRP A 875 -38.13 -11.79 -17.25
CA TRP A 875 -39.46 -11.49 -17.77
C TRP A 875 -39.36 -10.83 -19.16
N PRO A 876 -40.30 -11.10 -20.08
CA PRO A 876 -40.35 -10.40 -21.36
C PRO A 876 -40.47 -8.88 -21.14
N GLU A 877 -39.68 -8.09 -21.86
CA GLU A 877 -39.81 -6.62 -21.86
C GLU A 877 -41.26 -6.21 -22.20
N GLY A 878 -41.84 -5.28 -21.44
CA GLY A 878 -43.18 -4.72 -21.66
C GLY A 878 -44.30 -5.26 -20.74
N LEU A 879 -43.99 -6.07 -19.72
CA LEU A 879 -45.00 -6.57 -18.79
C LEU A 879 -45.53 -5.48 -17.84
N SER A 880 -44.69 -4.55 -17.39
CA SER A 880 -45.10 -3.39 -16.56
C SER A 880 -46.19 -2.57 -17.27
N ASP A 881 -46.01 -2.30 -18.55
CA ASP A 881 -46.94 -1.50 -19.35
C ASP A 881 -48.27 -2.23 -19.60
N ARG A 882 -48.27 -3.57 -19.55
CA ARG A 882 -49.47 -4.42 -19.67
C ARG A 882 -50.24 -4.57 -18.35
N LEU A 883 -49.58 -4.37 -17.22
CA LEU A 883 -50.19 -4.42 -15.88
C LEU A 883 -50.98 -3.15 -15.55
N GLU A 884 -50.50 -1.98 -15.99
CA GLU A 884 -51.26 -0.72 -15.89
C GLU A 884 -52.55 -0.74 -16.72
N ALA A 885 -52.54 -1.46 -17.84
CA ALA A 885 -53.71 -1.62 -18.70
C ALA A 885 -54.79 -2.57 -18.14
N ALA A 886 -54.48 -3.38 -17.10
CA ALA A 886 -55.31 -4.52 -16.71
C ALA A 886 -56.42 -4.19 -15.69
N GLY A 887 -56.39 -3.04 -15.02
CA GLY A 887 -57.48 -2.48 -14.19
C GLY A 887 -58.13 -3.38 -13.11
N GLY A 888 -58.08 -2.96 -11.84
CA GLY A 888 -58.84 -3.57 -10.74
C GLY A 888 -58.14 -4.75 -10.03
N GLU A 889 -58.83 -5.32 -9.03
CA GLU A 889 -58.49 -6.36 -8.02
C GLU A 889 -57.31 -7.34 -8.29
N LYS A 890 -56.97 -7.61 -9.56
CA LYS A 890 -55.78 -8.36 -9.97
C LYS A 890 -54.46 -7.61 -9.75
N ALA A 891 -54.45 -6.27 -9.79
CA ALA A 891 -53.26 -5.47 -9.50
C ALA A 891 -52.92 -5.44 -8.00
N GLU A 892 -53.94 -5.47 -7.12
CA GLU A 892 -53.76 -5.47 -5.66
C GLU A 892 -53.21 -6.80 -5.12
N ARG A 893 -53.65 -7.95 -5.65
CA ARG A 893 -53.08 -9.26 -5.27
C ARG A 893 -51.64 -9.46 -5.74
N LEU A 894 -51.21 -8.74 -6.79
CA LEU A 894 -49.81 -8.75 -7.25
C LEU A 894 -48.93 -7.79 -6.44
N TRP A 895 -49.50 -6.71 -5.90
CA TRP A 895 -48.80 -5.72 -5.07
C TRP A 895 -48.36 -6.28 -3.72
N ILE A 896 -49.12 -7.23 -3.15
CA ILE A 896 -48.78 -7.91 -1.89
C ILE A 896 -47.48 -8.74 -2.03
N THR A 897 -47.17 -9.24 -3.23
CA THR A 897 -45.92 -9.99 -3.49
C THR A 897 -44.70 -9.07 -3.66
N LEU A 898 -44.91 -7.79 -4.05
CA LEU A 898 -43.84 -6.81 -4.26
C LEU A 898 -43.33 -6.15 -2.97
N GLN A 899 -44.12 -6.11 -1.90
CA GLN A 899 -43.70 -5.54 -0.61
C GLN A 899 -42.73 -6.43 0.20
N ILE A 900 -42.57 -7.71 -0.16
CA ILE A 900 -41.64 -8.61 0.55
C ILE A 900 -40.18 -8.43 0.08
N ALA A 901 -39.94 -7.69 -1.01
CA ALA A 901 -38.60 -7.36 -1.49
C ALA A 901 -38.01 -6.03 -0.96
N ALA A 902 -38.75 -5.26 -0.16
CA ALA A 902 -38.26 -4.01 0.44
C ALA A 902 -38.26 -4.10 1.97
N GLY A 903 -37.07 -4.10 2.57
CA GLY A 903 -36.87 -4.23 4.01
C GLY A 903 -37.61 -3.17 4.83
N LEU A 904 -38.24 -3.64 5.92
CA LEU A 904 -38.89 -2.95 7.04
C LEU A 904 -38.37 -1.53 7.36
N ASN A 905 -39.25 -0.51 7.29
CA ASN A 905 -39.92 0.18 8.44
C ASN A 905 -40.30 1.65 8.10
N ALA A 906 -41.57 2.03 8.32
CA ALA A 906 -41.99 3.10 9.25
C ALA A 906 -43.47 3.52 9.11
N ALA A 907 -44.12 3.67 10.27
CA ALA A 907 -45.43 4.29 10.57
C ALA A 907 -46.69 3.39 10.52
N ALA A 908 -47.01 2.75 11.65
CA ALA A 908 -48.39 2.46 12.05
C ALA A 908 -49.09 3.79 12.45
N PRO A 909 -50.43 4.00 12.34
CA PRO A 909 -51.43 3.15 13.02
C PRO A 909 -52.82 2.97 12.36
N GLU A 910 -53.55 2.00 12.90
CA GLU A 910 -55.02 1.87 13.00
C GLU A 910 -55.91 1.66 11.75
N ARG A 911 -56.59 0.49 11.78
CA ARG A 911 -57.89 0.11 11.19
C ARG A 911 -57.99 -0.02 9.66
N LEU A 912 -58.36 -1.23 9.22
CA LEU A 912 -59.58 -1.57 8.42
C LEU A 912 -59.32 -2.92 7.72
N ASP A 913 -59.81 -4.02 8.28
CA ASP A 913 -61.12 -4.69 8.08
C ASP A 913 -61.15 -5.59 6.82
N TRP A 914 -61.09 -6.89 7.07
CA TRP A 914 -60.65 -7.97 6.19
C TRP A 914 -61.81 -8.72 5.48
N GLN A 915 -62.88 -8.04 5.07
CA GLN A 915 -63.99 -8.68 4.36
C GLN A 915 -64.58 -7.87 3.20
N LYS A 916 -63.73 -7.55 2.23
CA LYS A 916 -64.14 -7.48 0.82
C LYS A 916 -63.12 -8.22 -0.04
#